data_AF-A0AAN8GWA6-F1
#
_entry.id   AF-A0AAN8GWA6-F1
#
_cell.length_a   1.000
_cell.length_b   1.000
_cell.length_c   1.000
_cell.angle_alpha   90.00
_cell.angle_beta   90.00
_cell.angle_gamma   90.00
#
_symmetry.space_group_name_H-M   'P 1'
#
loop_
_entity.id
_entity.type
_entity.pdbx_description
1 polymer ?
#
loop_
_entity_poly.entity_id
_entity_poly.type
_entity_poly.pdbx_seq_one_letter_code
_entity_poly.pdbx_strand_id
1 'polypeptide(L)'
;MNLVEGDYFGLEFQNHQKMMVWLDHIKPIMKQLRRPKHTTLRFAVKFFPPDHAQLLEELTRYLFALQIKQDISCGRLTSNDTSSALMVSHIIQSEIGDFEESQCRSHLLNNNYIQDQMPLIDKIMEFHSKNIGQTPAVSDYQLLEVARRLEMYGIRLHPAKDREGTRLSLSVAHTGVLVLQGHTKINAFNWSKVRKLSFKRKRFLIKLRPDLNSSYQDTLEFMMGSRDCCKVFWKICVEYHAFFRLFEEPKPKPKPVLFTRGSSFRFSGRTQKQVIDYVRESEFKKIPFERKHSRVQQNIRLSPLPSPRHHEGLTESGAPRDRVDSPSRSHWKESALVSAEDPSALKTTRASPSLQRNGHEDRAGSVSRTEERRGSSRQAHQDHPNTAVVCNSPHLSASSGHSHGMVNGQKSLDLGSHSPNGGLPSPLTSPLLNDAGSIRTDDEDEVQRKRFPTDRAYFIAKELLTTERTYVKDLEVVTVSFQSTVGQDEATPESLKNTVLSTFEPLHKFHTGFLREVEQRLALWEGRSNAHIKGDYQRIGDVMYKNLQGLKPLTANLHKQSELLLELEKATRGSHRLEGLCRDFELQKVCYVPLNVFILRPLHRLSHYKQILERLCKHYPATHVDFRDCRAALADVSEVVEQLQGSLNKMENFQKLLELKKDLIGVNDLVVPSREFIRLGCLNKLSGKGLQQRMFFLFNDVILYTSRGMTATNQFKVHGQMLLNGMTIRESEDEWGVPHAFTLVGQQQSVVVAASSLMEREKWMEDIQMAIDTSKTSNGTSELLICNLIDNKCPEDSSLEAESEDDITALHTALEKPGPHRGNTMVHVCWHRNTSVSMVDFSVAVENQLSGNLLRKFKNSNGWQKLWVVFTNFSLFFYKSHQDDYPLASLPLLGYSVTVPKDSENIHKDYVFKLHFKSHVYYFRSESEYTFERWMEVIRSATVPTGGARVPNSKESHPL
;
A
#
# COMPACT_ATOMS: atom_id res chain seq x y z
N MET A 1 -31.26 -22.38 5.60
CA MET A 1 -30.41 -23.04 4.59
C MET A 1 -29.07 -23.30 5.25
N ASN A 2 -28.57 -24.54 5.19
CA ASN A 2 -27.26 -24.92 5.75
C ASN A 2 -26.14 -24.48 4.78
N LEU A 3 -26.01 -23.17 4.54
CA LEU A 3 -24.98 -22.61 3.66
C LEU A 3 -23.70 -22.34 4.45
N VAL A 4 -22.57 -22.90 4.03
CA VAL A 4 -21.28 -22.70 4.71
C VAL A 4 -20.83 -21.24 4.51
N GLU A 5 -21.02 -20.73 3.30
CA GLU A 5 -20.72 -19.35 2.88
C GLU A 5 -21.95 -18.42 2.97
N GLY A 6 -22.83 -18.67 3.96
CA GLY A 6 -24.11 -17.95 4.11
C GLY A 6 -23.99 -16.42 4.30
N ASP A 7 -22.85 -15.92 4.77
CA ASP A 7 -22.63 -14.49 5.04
C ASP A 7 -22.60 -13.63 3.76
N TYR A 8 -22.41 -14.22 2.57
CA TYR A 8 -22.54 -13.51 1.29
C TYR A 8 -23.98 -13.12 0.94
N PHE A 9 -24.96 -13.71 1.62
CA PHE A 9 -26.37 -13.54 1.33
C PHE A 9 -27.10 -12.76 2.43
N GLY A 10 -28.25 -12.21 2.09
CA GLY A 10 -29.14 -11.54 3.03
C GLY A 10 -30.59 -11.69 2.63
N LEU A 11 -31.47 -11.31 3.56
CA LEU A 11 -32.89 -11.15 3.29
C LEU A 11 -33.19 -9.67 3.10
N GLU A 12 -33.70 -9.29 1.93
CA GLU A 12 -34.20 -7.94 1.68
C GLU A 12 -35.73 -7.92 1.62
N PHE A 13 -36.31 -6.78 2.01
CA PHE A 13 -37.75 -6.57 1.95
C PHE A 13 -38.07 -5.12 1.65
N GLN A 14 -39.27 -4.88 1.14
CA GLN A 14 -39.76 -3.54 0.91
C GLN A 14 -40.35 -2.97 2.21
N ASN A 15 -39.78 -1.88 2.72
CA ASN A 15 -40.28 -1.24 3.92
C ASN A 15 -41.55 -0.40 3.66
N HIS A 16 -42.13 0.21 4.70
CA HIS A 16 -43.35 1.03 4.59
C HIS A 16 -43.18 2.30 3.72
N GLN A 17 -41.94 2.72 3.45
CA GLN A 17 -41.59 3.83 2.54
C GLN A 17 -41.32 3.32 1.11
N LYS A 18 -41.67 2.07 0.81
CA LYS A 18 -41.41 1.39 -0.48
C LYS A 18 -39.92 1.25 -0.83
N MET A 19 -39.01 1.40 0.13
CA MET A 19 -37.57 1.20 -0.07
C MET A 19 -37.18 -0.25 0.22
N MET A 20 -36.34 -0.83 -0.64
CA MET A 20 -35.69 -2.11 -0.39
C MET A 20 -34.63 -1.94 0.71
N VAL A 21 -34.73 -2.73 1.77
CA VAL A 21 -33.82 -2.72 2.91
C VAL A 21 -33.46 -4.14 3.34
N TRP A 22 -32.22 -4.32 3.81
CA TRP A 22 -31.78 -5.58 4.40
C TRP A 22 -32.38 -5.78 5.80
N LEU A 23 -32.78 -7.00 6.10
CA LEU A 23 -33.19 -7.45 7.42
C LEU A 23 -31.97 -7.50 8.35
N ASP A 24 -32.08 -6.91 9.53
CA ASP A 24 -31.01 -6.88 10.54
C ASP A 24 -31.09 -8.13 11.42
N HIS A 25 -30.15 -9.06 11.26
CA HIS A 25 -30.19 -10.37 11.95
C HIS A 25 -30.08 -10.27 13.48
N ILE A 26 -29.56 -9.16 14.02
CA ILE A 26 -29.44 -8.94 15.47
C ILE A 26 -30.79 -8.49 16.07
N LYS A 27 -31.72 -8.01 15.25
CA LYS A 27 -33.00 -7.49 15.72
C LYS A 27 -34.12 -8.49 15.51
N PRO A 28 -35.04 -8.65 16.49
CA PRO A 28 -36.22 -9.47 16.31
C PRO A 28 -37.01 -9.05 15.06
N ILE A 29 -37.38 -10.02 14.20
CA ILE A 29 -38.09 -9.78 12.93
C ILE A 29 -39.38 -8.98 13.17
N MET A 30 -40.11 -9.29 14.24
CA MET A 30 -41.34 -8.60 14.64
C MET A 30 -41.14 -7.11 14.94
N LYS A 31 -39.92 -6.68 15.30
CA LYS A 31 -39.58 -5.26 15.52
C LYS A 31 -39.19 -4.53 14.23
N GLN A 32 -39.00 -5.27 13.13
CA GLN A 32 -38.57 -4.74 11.84
C GLN A 32 -39.70 -4.75 10.80
N LEU A 33 -40.57 -5.77 10.86
CA LEU A 33 -41.70 -5.95 9.96
C LEU A 33 -43.00 -5.51 10.64
N ARG A 34 -43.70 -4.50 10.09
CA ARG A 34 -45.02 -4.08 10.62
C ARG A 34 -46.12 -5.12 10.36
N ARG A 35 -46.04 -5.85 9.25
CA ARG A 35 -47.03 -6.86 8.80
C ARG A 35 -46.31 -8.09 8.24
N PRO A 36 -45.68 -8.92 9.10
CA PRO A 36 -44.85 -10.04 8.64
C PRO A 36 -45.59 -11.02 7.74
N LYS A 37 -46.90 -11.26 7.98
CA LYS A 37 -47.74 -12.16 7.17
C LYS A 37 -47.96 -11.71 5.71
N HIS A 38 -47.70 -10.43 5.39
CA HIS A 38 -47.90 -9.86 4.06
C HIS A 38 -46.60 -9.25 3.49
N THR A 39 -45.46 -9.55 4.10
CA THR A 39 -44.17 -9.02 3.65
C THR A 39 -43.40 -10.11 2.92
N THR A 40 -43.15 -9.91 1.64
CA THR A 40 -42.26 -10.79 0.86
C THR A 40 -40.81 -10.51 1.24
N LEU A 41 -40.13 -11.52 1.79
CA LEU A 41 -38.69 -11.51 2.00
C LEU A 41 -38.00 -12.14 0.79
N ARG A 42 -37.05 -11.44 0.18
CA ARG A 42 -36.24 -11.96 -0.93
C ARG A 42 -34.89 -12.37 -0.40
N PHE A 43 -34.51 -13.62 -0.63
CA PHE A 43 -33.15 -14.08 -0.43
C PHE A 43 -32.31 -13.64 -1.62
N ALA A 44 -31.28 -12.82 -1.36
CA ALA A 44 -30.48 -12.19 -2.39
C ALA A 44 -29.00 -12.17 -2.00
N VAL A 45 -28.13 -12.11 -3.01
CA VAL A 45 -26.70 -11.87 -2.78
C VAL A 45 -26.53 -10.45 -2.26
N LYS A 46 -25.90 -10.36 -1.09
CA LYS A 46 -25.64 -9.10 -0.40
C LYS A 46 -24.23 -8.59 -0.65
N PHE A 47 -23.24 -9.48 -0.73
CA PHE A 47 -21.84 -9.11 -0.98
C PHE A 47 -21.33 -9.80 -2.24
N PHE A 48 -20.87 -9.02 -3.21
CA PHE A 48 -20.33 -9.55 -4.48
C PHE A 48 -18.80 -9.51 -4.43
N PRO A 49 -18.11 -10.66 -4.34
CA PRO A 49 -16.65 -10.70 -4.38
C PRO A 49 -16.13 -10.37 -5.79
N PRO A 50 -14.93 -9.76 -5.92
CA PRO A 50 -14.31 -9.47 -7.23
C PRO A 50 -13.93 -10.72 -8.02
N ASP A 51 -13.65 -11.80 -7.31
CA ASP A 51 -13.18 -13.05 -7.85
C ASP A 51 -14.12 -14.16 -7.36
N HIS A 52 -14.87 -14.76 -8.29
CA HIS A 52 -15.80 -15.84 -7.97
C HIS A 52 -15.07 -17.14 -7.59
N ALA A 53 -13.78 -17.28 -7.89
CA ALA A 53 -12.99 -18.44 -7.47
C ALA A 53 -12.80 -18.48 -5.93
N GLN A 54 -13.13 -17.37 -5.25
CA GLN A 54 -13.21 -17.31 -3.79
C GLN A 54 -14.47 -17.98 -3.24
N LEU A 55 -15.48 -18.26 -4.07
CA LEU A 55 -16.68 -19.01 -3.71
C LEU A 55 -16.37 -20.50 -3.82
N LEU A 56 -16.08 -21.12 -2.68
CA LEU A 56 -15.55 -22.48 -2.63
C LEU A 56 -16.65 -23.54 -2.75
N GLU A 57 -17.87 -23.23 -2.29
CA GLU A 57 -19.00 -24.16 -2.34
C GLU A 57 -19.73 -24.08 -3.70
N GLU A 58 -20.03 -25.23 -4.30
CA GLU A 58 -20.79 -25.30 -5.55
C GLU A 58 -22.20 -24.72 -5.40
N LEU A 59 -22.89 -24.99 -4.28
CA LEU A 59 -24.20 -24.41 -3.98
C LEU A 59 -24.14 -22.88 -3.92
N THR A 60 -23.08 -22.30 -3.34
CA THR A 60 -22.88 -20.85 -3.32
C THR A 60 -22.74 -20.30 -4.74
N ARG A 61 -21.89 -20.92 -5.58
CA ARG A 61 -21.73 -20.51 -6.98
C ARG A 61 -23.04 -20.58 -7.76
N TYR A 62 -23.83 -21.63 -7.55
CA TYR A 62 -25.15 -21.75 -8.17
C TYR A 62 -26.12 -20.64 -7.72
N LEU A 63 -26.18 -20.33 -6.43
CA LEU A 63 -27.02 -19.23 -5.92
C LEU A 63 -26.59 -17.87 -6.47
N PHE A 64 -25.29 -17.65 -6.68
CA PHE A 64 -24.78 -16.48 -7.38
C PHE A 64 -25.20 -16.48 -8.87
N ALA A 65 -25.12 -17.62 -9.56
CA ALA A 65 -25.58 -17.76 -10.94
C ALA A 65 -27.07 -17.41 -11.08
N LEU A 66 -27.92 -17.84 -10.14
CA LEU A 66 -29.33 -17.45 -10.09
C LEU A 66 -29.53 -15.94 -9.89
N GLN A 67 -28.70 -15.32 -9.03
CA GLN A 67 -28.74 -13.87 -8.84
C GLN A 67 -28.35 -13.13 -10.12
N ILE A 68 -27.35 -13.61 -10.85
CA ILE A 68 -26.92 -13.04 -12.14
C ILE A 68 -28.01 -13.22 -13.20
N LYS A 69 -28.60 -14.42 -13.32
CA LYS A 69 -29.75 -14.65 -14.20
C LYS A 69 -30.87 -13.64 -13.94
N GLN A 70 -31.20 -13.40 -12.66
CA GLN A 70 -32.20 -12.41 -12.28
C GLN A 70 -31.77 -10.97 -12.62
N ASP A 71 -30.51 -10.61 -12.37
CA ASP A 71 -30.00 -9.26 -12.64
C ASP A 71 -29.96 -8.95 -14.15
N ILE A 72 -29.72 -9.95 -14.98
CA ILE A 72 -29.80 -9.87 -16.43
C ILE A 72 -31.27 -9.67 -16.86
N SER A 73 -32.19 -10.52 -16.38
CA SER A 73 -33.59 -10.49 -16.84
C SER A 73 -34.32 -9.19 -16.47
N CYS A 74 -33.98 -8.59 -15.33
CA CYS A 74 -34.54 -7.30 -14.92
C CYS A 74 -33.73 -6.08 -15.39
N GLY A 75 -32.70 -6.28 -16.24
CA GLY A 75 -31.89 -5.18 -16.81
C GLY A 75 -30.99 -4.46 -15.82
N ARG A 76 -30.67 -5.07 -14.66
CA ARG A 76 -29.72 -4.51 -13.68
C ARG A 76 -28.27 -4.73 -14.08
N LEU A 77 -27.97 -5.86 -14.73
CA LEU A 77 -26.65 -6.16 -15.28
C LEU A 77 -26.64 -5.82 -16.77
N THR A 78 -26.16 -4.63 -17.11
CA THR A 78 -26.09 -4.21 -18.52
C THR A 78 -24.87 -4.79 -19.22
N SER A 79 -25.07 -5.28 -20.42
CA SER A 79 -24.05 -5.88 -21.27
C SER A 79 -24.31 -5.59 -22.74
N ASN A 80 -23.27 -5.72 -23.58
CA ASN A 80 -23.45 -5.74 -25.02
C ASN A 80 -24.05 -7.06 -25.50
N ASP A 81 -24.62 -7.06 -26.70
CA ASP A 81 -25.27 -8.21 -27.34
C ASP A 81 -24.46 -9.50 -27.29
N THR A 82 -23.14 -9.42 -27.54
CA THR A 82 -22.24 -10.58 -27.49
C THR A 82 -22.16 -11.18 -26.10
N SER A 83 -21.96 -10.35 -25.08
CA SER A 83 -21.82 -10.80 -23.69
C SER A 83 -23.16 -11.29 -23.14
N SER A 84 -24.27 -10.62 -23.51
CA SER A 84 -25.63 -11.06 -23.19
C SER A 84 -25.89 -12.45 -23.79
N ALA A 85 -25.59 -12.64 -25.07
CA ALA A 85 -25.78 -13.92 -25.74
C ALA A 85 -24.92 -15.04 -25.12
N LEU A 86 -23.66 -14.74 -24.79
CA LEU A 86 -22.75 -15.69 -24.14
C LEU A 86 -23.23 -16.07 -22.74
N MET A 87 -23.66 -15.11 -21.91
CA MET A 87 -24.21 -15.40 -20.58
C MET A 87 -25.48 -16.25 -20.67
N VAL A 88 -26.41 -15.92 -21.58
CA VAL A 88 -27.62 -16.73 -21.79
C VAL A 88 -27.27 -18.13 -22.28
N SER A 89 -26.24 -18.30 -23.13
CA SER A 89 -25.78 -19.63 -23.58
C SER A 89 -25.31 -20.53 -22.43
N HIS A 90 -24.65 -19.97 -21.41
CA HIS A 90 -24.25 -20.72 -20.22
C HIS A 90 -25.44 -21.02 -19.29
N ILE A 91 -26.42 -20.11 -19.19
CA ILE A 91 -27.67 -20.34 -18.45
C ILE A 91 -28.45 -21.51 -19.06
N ILE A 92 -28.63 -21.54 -20.38
CA ILE A 92 -29.36 -22.64 -21.03
C ILE A 92 -28.57 -23.95 -21.01
N GLN A 93 -27.23 -23.92 -21.14
CA GLN A 93 -26.41 -25.13 -20.93
C GLN A 93 -26.62 -25.72 -19.52
N SER A 94 -26.70 -24.88 -18.48
CA SER A 94 -26.92 -25.36 -17.11
C SER A 94 -28.38 -25.76 -16.81
N GLU A 95 -29.34 -25.34 -17.64
CA GLU A 95 -30.77 -25.64 -17.50
C GLU A 95 -31.20 -26.86 -18.31
N ILE A 96 -30.95 -26.87 -19.62
CA ILE A 96 -31.46 -27.88 -20.57
C ILE A 96 -30.40 -28.87 -21.07
N GLY A 97 -29.12 -28.60 -20.86
CA GLY A 97 -28.02 -29.49 -21.26
C GLY A 97 -27.39 -29.14 -22.60
N ASP A 98 -26.73 -30.13 -23.22
CA ASP A 98 -25.99 -29.96 -24.47
C ASP A 98 -26.89 -29.47 -25.62
N PHE A 99 -26.29 -28.76 -26.56
CA PHE A 99 -26.99 -28.10 -27.64
C PHE A 99 -27.69 -29.09 -28.58
N GLU A 100 -29.01 -28.94 -28.69
CA GLU A 100 -29.85 -29.53 -29.72
C GLU A 100 -30.69 -28.41 -30.35
N GLU A 101 -30.61 -28.24 -31.67
CA GLU A 101 -31.08 -27.03 -32.35
C GLU A 101 -32.58 -26.75 -32.14
N SER A 102 -33.44 -27.77 -32.31
CA SER A 102 -34.90 -27.64 -32.11
C SER A 102 -35.26 -27.37 -30.66
N GLN A 103 -34.67 -28.12 -29.72
CA GLN A 103 -34.92 -27.94 -28.29
C GLN A 103 -34.44 -26.58 -27.78
N CYS A 104 -33.25 -26.14 -28.18
CA CYS A 104 -32.68 -24.85 -27.80
C CYS A 104 -33.56 -23.69 -28.32
N ARG A 105 -33.94 -23.73 -29.60
CA ARG A 105 -34.79 -22.69 -30.19
C ARG A 105 -36.17 -22.64 -29.54
N SER A 106 -36.80 -23.79 -29.30
CA SER A 106 -38.09 -23.86 -28.60
C SER A 106 -37.99 -23.29 -27.18
N HIS A 107 -36.92 -23.62 -26.45
CA HIS A 107 -36.69 -23.15 -25.10
C HIS A 107 -36.49 -21.63 -25.02
N LEU A 108 -35.72 -21.04 -25.95
CA LEU A 108 -35.51 -19.59 -26.05
C LEU A 108 -36.76 -18.83 -26.50
N LEU A 109 -37.70 -19.46 -27.22
CA LEU A 109 -38.97 -18.81 -27.56
C LEU A 109 -39.96 -18.83 -26.37
N ASN A 110 -39.87 -19.85 -25.52
CA ASN A 110 -40.77 -20.02 -24.38
C ASN A 110 -40.29 -19.35 -23.08
N ASN A 111 -39.01 -18.95 -22.99
CA ASN A 111 -38.41 -18.37 -21.79
C ASN A 111 -37.68 -17.06 -22.12
N ASN A 112 -37.96 -15.99 -21.38
CA ASN A 112 -37.30 -14.70 -21.54
C ASN A 112 -36.17 -14.53 -20.50
N TYR A 113 -34.92 -14.51 -20.96
CA TYR A 113 -33.74 -14.29 -20.14
C TYR A 113 -33.24 -12.84 -20.16
N ILE A 114 -33.49 -12.12 -21.25
CA ILE A 114 -33.09 -10.72 -21.50
C ILE A 114 -34.23 -9.94 -22.17
N GLN A 115 -34.25 -8.61 -21.99
CA GLN A 115 -35.32 -7.75 -22.51
C GLN A 115 -35.39 -7.77 -24.05
N ASP A 116 -34.25 -7.76 -24.73
CA ASP A 116 -34.14 -7.78 -26.21
C ASP A 116 -33.63 -9.13 -26.72
N GLN A 117 -34.30 -10.23 -26.35
CA GLN A 117 -33.83 -11.59 -26.66
C GLN A 117 -33.95 -11.98 -28.14
N MET A 118 -35.03 -11.58 -28.81
CA MET A 118 -35.37 -12.06 -30.15
C MET A 118 -34.24 -11.86 -31.18
N PRO A 119 -33.58 -10.68 -31.28
CA PRO A 119 -32.48 -10.47 -32.21
C PRO A 119 -31.21 -11.28 -31.89
N LEU A 120 -31.13 -11.84 -30.67
CA LEU A 120 -29.95 -12.53 -30.17
C LEU A 120 -30.07 -14.06 -30.21
N ILE A 121 -31.23 -14.62 -30.60
CA ILE A 121 -31.48 -16.06 -30.59
C ILE A 121 -30.40 -16.83 -31.35
N ASP A 122 -30.15 -16.48 -32.62
CA ASP A 122 -29.20 -17.24 -33.44
C ASP A 122 -27.77 -17.15 -32.88
N LYS A 123 -27.41 -16.02 -32.28
CA LYS A 123 -26.13 -15.81 -31.60
C LYS A 123 -26.02 -16.58 -30.28
N ILE A 124 -27.10 -16.68 -29.52
CA ILE A 124 -27.18 -17.51 -28.31
C ILE A 124 -26.99 -18.98 -28.68
N MET A 125 -27.68 -19.44 -29.74
CA MET A 125 -27.56 -20.81 -30.26
C MET A 125 -26.13 -21.11 -30.74
N GLU A 126 -25.49 -20.17 -31.43
CA GLU A 126 -24.08 -20.30 -31.85
C GLU A 126 -23.13 -20.48 -30.65
N PHE A 127 -23.35 -19.75 -29.55
CA PHE A 127 -22.53 -19.95 -28.35
C PHE A 127 -22.88 -21.23 -27.59
N HIS A 128 -24.16 -21.64 -27.56
CA HIS A 128 -24.59 -22.87 -26.91
C HIS A 128 -23.98 -24.10 -27.59
N SER A 129 -23.90 -24.12 -28.92
CA SER A 129 -23.24 -25.21 -29.67
C SER A 129 -21.75 -25.37 -29.33
N LYS A 130 -21.10 -24.32 -28.83
CA LYS A 130 -19.69 -24.34 -28.37
C LYS A 130 -19.53 -24.81 -26.92
N ASN A 131 -20.63 -24.98 -26.17
CA ASN A 131 -20.63 -25.35 -24.76
C ASN A 131 -20.87 -26.86 -24.51
N ILE A 132 -20.91 -27.68 -25.55
CA ILE A 132 -21.16 -29.14 -25.47
C ILE A 132 -20.18 -29.81 -24.50
N GLY A 133 -20.71 -30.70 -23.65
CA GLY A 133 -19.96 -31.44 -22.64
C GLY A 133 -19.70 -30.67 -21.35
N GLN A 134 -20.13 -29.42 -21.23
CA GLN A 134 -20.06 -28.67 -19.98
C GLN A 134 -21.16 -29.12 -19.01
N THR A 135 -20.78 -29.49 -17.79
CA THR A 135 -21.74 -29.76 -16.71
C THR A 135 -22.39 -28.45 -16.23
N PRO A 136 -23.58 -28.52 -15.60
CA PRO A 136 -24.24 -27.34 -15.04
C PRO A 136 -23.36 -26.51 -14.10
N ALA A 137 -22.56 -27.17 -13.26
CA ALA A 137 -21.65 -26.49 -12.34
C ALA A 137 -20.54 -25.72 -13.08
N VAL A 138 -20.02 -26.28 -14.18
CA VAL A 138 -19.03 -25.62 -15.04
C VAL A 138 -19.67 -24.44 -15.75
N SER A 139 -20.88 -24.59 -16.30
CA SER A 139 -21.58 -23.49 -16.98
C SER A 139 -21.97 -22.36 -16.02
N ASP A 140 -22.43 -22.68 -14.80
CA ASP A 140 -22.70 -21.69 -13.76
C ASP A 140 -21.40 -20.93 -13.40
N TYR A 141 -20.25 -21.62 -13.34
CA TYR A 141 -18.94 -20.97 -13.14
C TYR A 141 -18.54 -20.05 -14.31
N GLN A 142 -18.71 -20.49 -15.56
CA GLN A 142 -18.42 -19.66 -16.73
C GLN A 142 -19.34 -18.44 -16.83
N LEU A 143 -20.62 -18.59 -16.46
CA LEU A 143 -21.55 -17.46 -16.34
C LEU A 143 -21.01 -16.39 -15.37
N LEU A 144 -20.53 -16.81 -14.20
CA LEU A 144 -19.93 -15.88 -13.22
C LEU A 144 -18.64 -15.23 -13.75
N GLU A 145 -17.84 -15.98 -14.51
CA GLU A 145 -16.60 -15.49 -15.14
C GLU A 145 -16.85 -14.40 -16.18
N VAL A 146 -17.92 -14.53 -16.97
CA VAL A 146 -18.35 -13.48 -17.91
C VAL A 146 -18.95 -12.31 -17.14
N ALA A 147 -19.87 -12.58 -16.22
CA ALA A 147 -20.60 -11.55 -15.48
C ALA A 147 -19.67 -10.62 -14.69
N ARG A 148 -18.62 -11.14 -14.03
CA ARG A 148 -17.70 -10.33 -13.22
C ARG A 148 -16.90 -9.28 -14.01
N ARG A 149 -16.82 -9.43 -15.34
CA ARG A 149 -16.12 -8.49 -16.22
C ARG A 149 -16.99 -7.29 -16.62
N LEU A 150 -18.29 -7.36 -16.35
CA LEU A 150 -19.24 -6.29 -16.67
C LEU A 150 -19.22 -5.21 -15.60
N GLU A 151 -19.33 -3.95 -16.03
CA GLU A 151 -19.26 -2.77 -15.16
C GLU A 151 -20.35 -2.77 -14.08
N MET A 152 -21.53 -3.29 -14.40
CA MET A 152 -22.69 -3.32 -13.51
C MET A 152 -22.76 -4.57 -12.61
N TYR A 153 -21.72 -5.42 -12.59
CA TYR A 153 -21.66 -6.61 -11.74
C TYR A 153 -21.73 -6.26 -10.25
N GLY A 154 -22.77 -6.75 -9.57
CA GLY A 154 -23.01 -6.48 -8.15
C GLY A 154 -23.31 -5.01 -7.82
N ILE A 155 -23.56 -4.17 -8.82
CA ILE A 155 -23.82 -2.74 -8.64
C ILE A 155 -25.31 -2.51 -8.32
N ARG A 156 -25.56 -1.86 -7.18
CA ARG A 156 -26.90 -1.40 -6.77
C ARG A 156 -26.91 0.13 -6.71
N LEU A 157 -27.70 0.77 -7.57
CA LEU A 157 -27.73 2.22 -7.73
C LEU A 157 -28.63 2.88 -6.69
N HIS A 158 -28.09 3.87 -5.97
CA HIS A 158 -28.82 4.72 -5.04
C HIS A 158 -28.84 6.16 -5.56
N PRO A 159 -30.01 6.69 -5.98
CA PRO A 159 -30.11 8.03 -6.54
C PRO A 159 -29.58 9.12 -5.59
N ALA A 160 -28.73 9.99 -6.12
CA ALA A 160 -28.12 11.10 -5.42
C ALA A 160 -27.92 12.32 -6.33
N LYS A 161 -27.50 13.44 -5.75
CA LYS A 161 -27.02 14.62 -6.46
C LYS A 161 -25.72 15.10 -5.84
N ASP A 162 -24.83 15.67 -6.63
CA ASP A 162 -23.63 16.36 -6.09
C ASP A 162 -24.00 17.73 -5.50
N ARG A 163 -22.99 18.56 -5.21
CA ARG A 163 -23.16 19.93 -4.70
C ARG A 163 -23.74 20.89 -5.74
N GLU A 164 -23.52 20.61 -7.02
CA GLU A 164 -23.95 21.43 -8.16
C GLU A 164 -25.38 21.08 -8.61
N GLY A 165 -25.94 19.98 -8.11
CA GLY A 165 -27.29 19.51 -8.40
C GLY A 165 -27.36 18.48 -9.53
N THR A 166 -26.22 18.05 -10.06
CA THR A 166 -26.11 17.02 -11.10
C THR A 166 -26.71 15.72 -10.61
N ARG A 167 -27.53 15.08 -11.45
CA ARG A 167 -28.18 13.81 -11.11
C ARG A 167 -27.16 12.68 -11.25
N LEU A 168 -26.86 12.03 -10.13
CA LEU A 168 -25.89 10.93 -10.01
C LEU A 168 -26.53 9.74 -9.31
N SER A 169 -25.84 8.61 -9.30
CA SER A 169 -26.15 7.46 -8.47
C SER A 169 -24.92 7.04 -7.69
N LEU A 170 -25.10 6.74 -6.41
CA LEU A 170 -24.06 6.14 -5.58
C LEU A 170 -24.24 4.63 -5.54
N SER A 171 -23.13 3.89 -5.49
CA SER A 171 -23.15 2.45 -5.24
C SER A 171 -22.02 2.06 -4.29
N VAL A 172 -22.07 0.84 -3.77
CA VAL A 172 -21.09 0.28 -2.83
C VAL A 172 -20.55 -1.01 -3.40
N ALA A 173 -19.22 -1.13 -3.48
CA ALA A 173 -18.53 -2.30 -3.99
C ALA A 173 -17.44 -2.76 -3.01
N HIS A 174 -16.84 -3.92 -3.29
CA HIS A 174 -15.73 -4.46 -2.49
C HIS A 174 -14.53 -3.50 -2.41
N THR A 175 -14.33 -2.64 -3.42
CA THR A 175 -13.25 -1.64 -3.44
C THR A 175 -13.57 -0.34 -2.71
N GLY A 176 -14.84 0.08 -2.63
CA GLY A 176 -15.17 1.42 -2.19
C GLY A 176 -16.60 1.86 -2.48
N VAL A 177 -16.84 3.16 -2.31
CA VAL A 177 -18.06 3.84 -2.76
C VAL A 177 -17.85 4.30 -4.20
N LEU A 178 -18.79 3.95 -5.08
CA LEU A 178 -18.76 4.30 -6.50
C LEU A 178 -19.74 5.45 -6.78
N VAL A 179 -19.36 6.33 -7.70
CA VAL A 179 -20.23 7.39 -8.24
C VAL A 179 -20.45 7.10 -9.71
N LEU A 180 -21.71 7.00 -10.10
CA LEU A 180 -22.13 6.68 -11.46
C LEU A 180 -23.05 7.78 -12.00
N GLN A 181 -22.91 8.05 -13.29
CA GLN A 181 -23.84 8.87 -14.06
C GLN A 181 -24.48 7.96 -15.11
N GLY A 182 -25.78 7.70 -14.97
CA GLY A 182 -26.41 6.59 -15.70
C GLY A 182 -25.82 5.25 -15.25
N HIS A 183 -25.33 4.46 -16.20
CA HIS A 183 -24.64 3.18 -15.95
C HIS A 183 -23.11 3.27 -16.07
N THR A 184 -22.57 4.48 -16.29
CA THR A 184 -21.13 4.69 -16.42
C THR A 184 -20.56 5.18 -15.10
N LYS A 185 -19.49 4.53 -14.65
CA LYS A 185 -18.74 4.92 -13.46
C LYS A 185 -17.90 6.18 -13.74
N ILE A 186 -18.22 7.27 -13.06
CA ILE A 186 -17.49 8.55 -13.18
C ILE A 186 -16.39 8.70 -12.11
N ASN A 187 -16.58 8.10 -10.93
CA ASN A 187 -15.60 8.19 -9.85
C ASN A 187 -15.70 7.01 -8.87
N ALA A 188 -14.63 6.77 -8.10
CA ALA A 188 -14.60 5.78 -7.04
C ALA A 188 -13.76 6.23 -5.84
N PHE A 189 -14.33 6.10 -4.65
CA PHE A 189 -13.66 6.37 -3.38
C PHE A 189 -13.29 5.05 -2.72
N ASN A 190 -12.02 4.66 -2.89
CA ASN A 190 -11.49 3.43 -2.31
C ASN A 190 -11.64 3.45 -0.77
N TRP A 191 -12.01 2.32 -0.17
CA TRP A 191 -12.07 2.17 1.28
C TRP A 191 -10.82 2.65 2.01
N SER A 192 -9.62 2.47 1.43
CA SER A 192 -8.36 2.96 2.01
C SER A 192 -8.27 4.49 2.08
N LYS A 193 -8.91 5.19 1.14
CA LYS A 193 -8.97 6.66 1.07
C LYS A 193 -10.13 7.24 1.89
N VAL A 194 -11.11 6.45 2.30
CA VAL A 194 -12.23 6.93 3.12
C VAL A 194 -11.81 6.97 4.60
N ARG A 195 -11.80 8.18 5.19
CA ARG A 195 -11.56 8.38 6.63
C ARG A 195 -12.81 8.16 7.45
N LYS A 196 -13.95 8.70 7.00
CA LYS A 196 -15.22 8.63 7.73
C LYS A 196 -16.41 8.76 6.78
N LEU A 197 -17.41 7.91 6.98
CA LEU A 197 -18.72 8.05 6.38
C LEU A 197 -19.72 8.56 7.40
N SER A 198 -20.48 9.57 7.04
CA SER A 198 -21.53 10.13 7.89
C SER A 198 -22.66 10.69 7.05
N PHE A 199 -23.77 11.03 7.68
CA PHE A 199 -24.85 11.74 6.99
C PHE A 199 -25.53 12.72 7.95
N LYS A 200 -26.07 13.80 7.40
CA LYS A 200 -26.84 14.81 8.13
C LYS A 200 -28.05 15.21 7.30
N ARG A 201 -29.27 15.01 7.84
CA ARG A 201 -30.52 15.16 7.07
C ARG A 201 -30.45 14.31 5.80
N LYS A 202 -30.66 14.89 4.62
CA LYS A 202 -30.58 14.23 3.30
C LYS A 202 -29.19 14.30 2.64
N ARG A 203 -28.15 14.70 3.37
CA ARG A 203 -26.78 14.85 2.87
C ARG A 203 -25.93 13.67 3.35
N PHE A 204 -25.42 12.88 2.42
CA PHE A 204 -24.42 11.86 2.66
C PHE A 204 -23.02 12.46 2.50
N LEU A 205 -22.13 12.21 3.46
CA LEU A 205 -20.84 12.87 3.60
C LEU A 205 -19.73 11.82 3.62
N ILE A 206 -18.81 11.91 2.66
CA ILE A 206 -17.61 11.08 2.59
C ILE A 206 -16.43 11.96 2.95
N LYS A 207 -15.86 11.76 4.14
CA LYS A 207 -14.59 12.39 4.50
C LYS A 207 -13.46 11.52 3.98
N LEU A 208 -12.65 12.07 3.10
CA LEU A 208 -11.46 11.41 2.60
C LEU A 208 -10.31 11.57 3.60
N ARG A 209 -9.33 10.68 3.53
CA ARG A 209 -8.03 10.89 4.16
C ARG A 209 -7.32 12.00 3.37
N PRO A 210 -6.60 12.91 4.03
CA PRO A 210 -5.85 13.95 3.32
C PRO A 210 -4.84 13.28 2.37
N ASP A 211 -4.98 13.52 1.06
CA ASP A 211 -3.97 13.16 0.05
C ASP A 211 -3.09 14.41 -0.17
N LEU A 212 -1.77 14.21 -0.34
CA LEU A 212 -0.73 15.25 -0.36
C LEU A 212 -0.91 16.37 -1.42
N ASN A 213 -1.80 16.17 -2.41
CA ASN A 213 -1.94 17.04 -3.58
C ASN A 213 -3.31 17.72 -3.75
N SER A 214 -4.27 17.57 -2.83
CA SER A 214 -5.62 18.14 -3.02
C SER A 214 -5.94 19.26 -2.04
N SER A 215 -5.92 20.51 -2.51
CA SER A 215 -6.28 21.71 -1.75
C SER A 215 -7.80 21.99 -1.67
N TYR A 216 -8.64 21.15 -2.29
CA TYR A 216 -10.09 21.35 -2.36
C TYR A 216 -10.88 20.15 -1.84
N GLN A 217 -11.51 20.35 -0.68
CA GLN A 217 -12.56 19.56 -0.04
C GLN A 217 -12.20 18.15 0.50
N ASP A 218 -11.74 18.11 1.75
CA ASP A 218 -11.64 16.88 2.58
C ASP A 218 -12.96 16.10 2.75
N THR A 219 -14.10 16.74 2.47
CA THR A 219 -15.43 16.15 2.65
C THR A 219 -16.27 16.32 1.40
N LEU A 220 -16.58 15.21 0.74
CA LEU A 220 -17.51 15.16 -0.37
C LEU A 220 -18.94 15.09 0.16
N GLU A 221 -19.85 15.81 -0.49
CA GLU A 221 -21.27 15.86 -0.12
C GLU A 221 -22.14 15.40 -1.29
N PHE A 222 -23.03 14.46 -1.00
CA PHE A 222 -24.04 13.97 -1.93
C PHE A 222 -25.45 14.10 -1.32
N MET A 223 -26.37 14.72 -2.04
CA MET A 223 -27.76 14.88 -1.62
C MET A 223 -28.61 13.70 -2.09
N MET A 224 -29.20 12.94 -1.17
CA MET A 224 -30.09 11.83 -1.48
C MET A 224 -31.57 12.22 -1.32
N GLY A 225 -32.49 11.34 -1.73
CA GLY A 225 -33.94 11.62 -1.70
C GLY A 225 -34.51 11.88 -0.30
N SER A 226 -33.95 11.30 0.75
CA SER A 226 -34.39 11.51 2.13
C SER A 226 -33.30 11.18 3.15
N ARG A 227 -33.53 11.53 4.43
CA ARG A 227 -32.68 11.09 5.56
C ARG A 227 -32.61 9.57 5.66
N ASP A 228 -33.73 8.89 5.39
CA ASP A 228 -33.79 7.44 5.50
C ASP A 228 -33.03 6.76 4.36
N CYS A 229 -33.04 7.34 3.15
CA CYS A 229 -32.16 6.91 2.05
C CYS A 229 -30.68 7.01 2.44
N CYS A 230 -30.25 8.15 3.03
CA CYS A 230 -28.87 8.29 3.53
C CYS A 230 -28.53 7.27 4.60
N LYS A 231 -29.46 7.00 5.52
CA LYS A 231 -29.24 6.03 6.60
C LYS A 231 -29.10 4.61 6.05
N VAL A 232 -29.95 4.21 5.10
CA VAL A 232 -29.88 2.90 4.44
C VAL A 232 -28.55 2.77 3.70
N PHE A 233 -28.19 3.75 2.88
CA PHE A 233 -26.93 3.73 2.13
C PHE A 233 -25.70 3.70 3.05
N TRP A 234 -25.71 4.51 4.12
CA TRP A 234 -24.65 4.50 5.12
C TRP A 234 -24.47 3.14 5.79
N LYS A 235 -25.57 2.44 6.11
CA LYS A 235 -25.48 1.07 6.65
C LYS A 235 -24.85 0.11 5.65
N ILE A 236 -25.27 0.16 4.39
CA ILE A 236 -24.69 -0.68 3.33
C ILE A 236 -23.18 -0.45 3.24
N CYS A 237 -22.73 0.82 3.28
CA CYS A 237 -21.29 1.11 3.30
C CYS A 237 -20.57 0.55 4.53
N VAL A 238 -21.15 0.66 5.72
CA VAL A 238 -20.57 0.10 6.96
C VAL A 238 -20.44 -1.42 6.85
N GLU A 239 -21.47 -2.10 6.33
CA GLU A 239 -21.48 -3.55 6.17
C GLU A 239 -20.46 -4.01 5.12
N TYR A 240 -20.41 -3.38 3.94
CA TYR A 240 -19.44 -3.73 2.90
C TYR A 240 -18.00 -3.47 3.34
N HIS A 241 -17.74 -2.32 3.99
CA HIS A 241 -16.42 -2.05 4.55
C HIS A 241 -16.05 -3.11 5.60
N ALA A 242 -16.95 -3.44 6.52
CA ALA A 242 -16.68 -4.45 7.52
C ALA A 242 -16.41 -5.84 6.92
N PHE A 243 -17.28 -6.30 6.02
CA PHE A 243 -17.18 -7.61 5.39
C PHE A 243 -15.90 -7.77 4.56
N PHE A 244 -15.57 -6.82 3.69
CA PHE A 244 -14.43 -6.94 2.76
C PHE A 244 -13.08 -6.43 3.32
N ARG A 245 -13.06 -5.57 4.35
CA ARG A 245 -11.82 -4.92 4.82
C ARG A 245 -11.36 -5.30 6.21
N LEU A 246 -12.27 -5.70 7.10
CA LEU A 246 -11.88 -6.03 8.47
C LEU A 246 -11.46 -7.50 8.56
N PHE A 247 -10.48 -7.77 9.42
CA PHE A 247 -10.03 -9.12 9.69
C PHE A 247 -11.04 -9.88 10.57
N GLU A 248 -11.71 -9.18 11.48
CA GLU A 248 -12.68 -9.74 12.43
C GLU A 248 -13.88 -8.81 12.59
N GLU A 249 -15.01 -9.36 13.08
CA GLU A 249 -16.21 -8.58 13.42
C GLU A 249 -15.87 -7.46 14.44
N PRO A 250 -16.35 -6.22 14.24
CA PRO A 250 -16.16 -5.14 15.21
C PRO A 250 -16.74 -5.49 16.60
N LYS A 251 -15.88 -5.56 17.63
CA LYS A 251 -16.31 -5.78 19.02
C LYS A 251 -17.27 -4.67 19.48
N PRO A 252 -18.37 -5.01 20.19
CA PRO A 252 -19.29 -4.01 20.72
C PRO A 252 -18.56 -3.13 21.74
N LYS A 253 -18.55 -1.80 21.53
CA LYS A 253 -18.07 -0.86 22.54
C LYS A 253 -19.04 -0.85 23.74
N PRO A 254 -18.55 -0.78 24.99
CA PRO A 254 -19.41 -0.61 26.16
C PRO A 254 -20.23 0.69 25.99
N LYS A 255 -21.55 0.61 26.21
CA LYS A 255 -22.44 1.76 26.03
C LYS A 255 -22.19 2.77 27.16
N PRO A 256 -21.87 4.04 26.87
CA PRO A 256 -21.93 5.09 27.88
C PRO A 256 -23.39 5.29 28.33
N VAL A 257 -23.58 5.51 29.63
CA VAL A 257 -24.90 5.54 30.32
C VAL A 257 -25.76 6.75 29.97
N LEU A 258 -25.29 7.73 29.18
CA LEU A 258 -26.08 8.92 28.84
C LEU A 258 -26.10 9.21 27.33
N PHE A 259 -27.35 9.35 26.83
CA PHE A 259 -27.82 9.82 25.52
C PHE A 259 -26.77 10.08 24.43
N THR A 260 -26.31 9.02 23.75
CA THR A 260 -25.58 9.18 22.48
C THR A 260 -26.56 9.47 21.34
N ARG A 261 -26.58 10.72 20.88
CA ARG A 261 -27.33 11.15 19.67
C ARG A 261 -26.62 10.64 18.41
N GLY A 262 -26.76 9.35 18.10
CA GLY A 262 -26.13 8.70 16.94
C GLY A 262 -26.65 7.29 16.65
N SER A 263 -26.44 6.77 15.44
CA SER A 263 -26.82 5.40 15.07
C SER A 263 -25.81 4.39 15.62
N SER A 264 -26.23 3.49 16.51
CA SER A 264 -25.41 2.40 17.09
C SER A 264 -25.27 1.16 16.20
N PHE A 265 -25.62 1.28 14.92
CA PHE A 265 -25.57 0.17 13.97
C PHE A 265 -24.13 -0.30 13.76
N ARG A 266 -23.95 -1.61 13.74
CA ARG A 266 -22.69 -2.31 13.49
C ARG A 266 -22.95 -3.48 12.55
N PHE A 267 -21.93 -3.83 11.78
CA PHE A 267 -21.92 -5.10 11.05
C PHE A 267 -21.94 -6.26 12.04
N SER A 268 -22.60 -7.36 11.66
CA SER A 268 -22.66 -8.60 12.42
C SER A 268 -22.72 -9.77 11.44
N GLY A 269 -21.93 -10.81 11.74
CA GLY A 269 -21.60 -11.88 10.81
C GLY A 269 -20.10 -12.02 10.65
N ARG A 270 -19.67 -13.05 9.92
CA ARG A 270 -18.26 -13.29 9.64
C ARG A 270 -17.78 -12.31 8.57
N THR A 271 -16.56 -11.78 8.72
CA THR A 271 -15.91 -11.05 7.63
C THR A 271 -15.57 -12.02 6.49
N GLN A 272 -15.32 -11.50 5.28
CA GLN A 272 -14.94 -12.34 4.14
C GLN A 272 -13.73 -13.23 4.47
N LYS A 273 -12.75 -12.69 5.19
CA LYS A 273 -11.59 -13.46 5.64
C LYS A 273 -12.02 -14.61 6.56
N GLN A 274 -12.86 -14.33 7.55
CA GLN A 274 -13.37 -15.35 8.47
C GLN A 274 -14.22 -16.41 7.76
N VAL A 275 -14.97 -16.05 6.72
CA VAL A 275 -15.71 -17.02 5.88
C VAL A 275 -14.73 -17.94 5.15
N ILE A 276 -13.72 -17.38 4.48
CA ILE A 276 -12.70 -18.15 3.75
C ILE A 276 -11.91 -19.07 4.69
N ASP A 277 -11.45 -18.54 5.83
CA ASP A 277 -10.70 -19.31 6.83
C ASP A 277 -11.58 -20.45 7.39
N TYR A 278 -12.85 -20.17 7.72
CA TYR A 278 -13.79 -21.18 8.19
C TYR A 278 -14.04 -22.29 7.17
N VAL A 279 -14.23 -21.96 5.89
CA VAL A 279 -14.47 -22.97 4.84
C VAL A 279 -13.23 -23.86 4.64
N ARG A 280 -12.03 -23.29 4.75
CA ARG A 280 -10.76 -24.01 4.66
C ARG A 280 -10.55 -24.98 5.83
N GLU A 281 -10.94 -24.59 7.04
CA GLU A 281 -10.82 -25.42 8.24
C GLU A 281 -11.92 -26.49 8.34
N SER A 282 -13.09 -26.26 7.73
CA SER A 282 -14.30 -27.10 7.87
C SER A 282 -14.44 -28.20 6.82
N GLU A 283 -13.37 -28.58 6.09
CA GLU A 283 -13.41 -29.57 5.00
C GLU A 283 -14.10 -30.90 5.39
N PHE A 284 -14.02 -31.30 6.67
CA PHE A 284 -14.53 -32.59 7.18
C PHE A 284 -16.05 -32.64 7.47
N LYS A 285 -16.83 -31.58 7.19
CA LYS A 285 -18.28 -31.52 7.50
C LYS A 285 -19.18 -31.16 6.31
N LYS A 286 -18.67 -31.14 5.08
CA LYS A 286 -19.43 -30.72 3.89
C LYS A 286 -20.45 -31.80 3.50
N ILE A 287 -21.72 -31.40 3.36
CA ILE A 287 -22.73 -32.24 2.67
C ILE A 287 -22.50 -32.02 1.17
N PRO A 288 -22.21 -33.06 0.37
CA PRO A 288 -22.00 -32.88 -1.06
C PRO A 288 -23.27 -32.35 -1.73
N PHE A 289 -23.17 -31.18 -2.36
CA PHE A 289 -24.18 -30.66 -3.28
C PHE A 289 -23.66 -30.85 -4.69
N GLU A 290 -24.45 -31.47 -5.55
CA GLU A 290 -24.16 -31.65 -6.97
C GLU A 290 -25.28 -31.01 -7.79
N ARG A 291 -24.92 -30.05 -8.62
CA ARG A 291 -25.83 -29.31 -9.50
C ARG A 291 -26.25 -30.21 -10.67
N LYS A 292 -27.53 -30.59 -10.68
CA LYS A 292 -28.19 -31.32 -11.79
C LYS A 292 -28.95 -30.37 -12.68
N HIS A 293 -29.05 -30.65 -13.98
CA HIS A 293 -29.86 -29.87 -14.93
C HIS A 293 -31.28 -29.64 -14.40
N SER A 294 -31.84 -28.48 -14.72
CA SER A 294 -33.20 -28.13 -14.30
C SER A 294 -34.17 -29.04 -15.03
N ARG A 295 -34.83 -29.96 -14.31
CA ARG A 295 -35.99 -30.69 -14.85
C ARG A 295 -37.16 -29.72 -14.97
N VAL A 296 -37.17 -28.91 -16.03
CA VAL A 296 -38.39 -28.24 -16.45
C VAL A 296 -39.36 -29.37 -16.80
N GLN A 297 -40.36 -29.60 -15.94
CA GLN A 297 -41.50 -30.45 -16.27
C GLN A 297 -42.14 -29.88 -17.53
N GLN A 298 -41.80 -30.45 -18.68
CA GLN A 298 -42.69 -30.41 -19.82
C GLN A 298 -43.96 -31.13 -19.37
N ASN A 299 -45.04 -30.38 -19.18
CA ASN A 299 -46.40 -30.91 -19.14
C ASN A 299 -46.72 -31.48 -20.51
N ILE A 300 -46.14 -32.63 -20.85
CA ILE A 300 -46.66 -33.51 -21.89
C ILE A 300 -47.40 -34.60 -21.14
N ARG A 301 -48.70 -34.38 -20.93
CA ARG A 301 -49.62 -35.49 -20.72
C ARG A 301 -49.50 -36.39 -21.95
N LEU A 302 -49.02 -37.61 -21.76
CA LEU A 302 -49.45 -38.82 -22.46
C LEU A 302 -48.74 -40.00 -21.80
N SER A 303 -49.47 -40.74 -20.95
CA SER A 303 -49.15 -42.11 -20.56
C SER A 303 -49.13 -43.01 -21.83
N PRO A 304 -48.41 -44.15 -21.83
CA PRO A 304 -48.94 -45.34 -21.14
C PRO A 304 -47.90 -46.17 -20.37
N LEU A 305 -48.41 -46.88 -19.34
CA LEU A 305 -47.80 -48.02 -18.64
C LEU A 305 -47.19 -49.07 -19.61
N PRO A 306 -46.19 -49.91 -19.22
CA PRO A 306 -46.42 -50.99 -18.23
C PRO A 306 -45.23 -51.56 -17.40
N SER A 307 -45.59 -52.13 -16.23
CA SER A 307 -45.23 -53.44 -15.61
C SER A 307 -43.78 -53.89 -15.23
N PRO A 308 -43.66 -54.84 -14.25
CA PRO A 308 -42.52 -54.97 -13.32
C PRO A 308 -41.67 -56.24 -13.52
N ARG A 309 -40.36 -56.23 -13.17
CA ARG A 309 -39.54 -57.42 -12.84
C ARG A 309 -38.40 -57.06 -11.86
N HIS A 310 -38.47 -57.59 -10.64
CA HIS A 310 -37.57 -58.59 -10.04
C HIS A 310 -36.08 -58.19 -9.94
N HIS A 311 -35.59 -58.06 -8.70
CA HIS A 311 -34.28 -58.60 -8.35
C HIS A 311 -34.35 -59.28 -6.98
N GLU A 312 -33.82 -60.50 -6.98
CA GLU A 312 -33.70 -61.46 -5.89
C GLU A 312 -32.90 -60.90 -4.71
N GLY A 313 -33.27 -61.40 -3.53
CA GLY A 313 -32.62 -61.07 -2.27
C GLY A 313 -31.43 -61.95 -1.93
N LEU A 314 -30.78 -61.57 -0.83
CA LEU A 314 -30.05 -62.46 0.06
C LEU A 314 -30.15 -61.90 1.49
N THR A 315 -31.06 -62.53 2.23
CA THR A 315 -31.10 -62.78 3.68
C THR A 315 -29.81 -63.50 4.13
N GLU A 316 -29.33 -63.52 5.39
CA GLU A 316 -30.01 -63.65 6.67
C GLU A 316 -28.99 -63.56 7.85
N SER A 317 -29.44 -63.00 8.99
CA SER A 317 -29.30 -63.55 10.37
C SER A 317 -27.95 -63.52 11.13
N GLY A 318 -27.85 -63.22 12.43
CA GLY A 318 -28.85 -62.83 13.45
C GLY A 318 -28.22 -62.73 14.88
N ALA A 319 -28.71 -61.73 15.66
CA ALA A 319 -29.03 -61.71 17.11
C ALA A 319 -27.92 -61.81 18.23
N PRO A 320 -28.21 -61.50 19.53
CA PRO A 320 -28.76 -60.24 20.10
C PRO A 320 -28.22 -59.81 21.52
N ARG A 321 -28.72 -58.65 22.03
CA ARG A 321 -28.78 -58.10 23.43
C ARG A 321 -27.53 -57.33 23.96
N ASP A 322 -27.61 -56.20 24.69
CA ASP A 322 -28.59 -55.65 25.65
C ASP A 322 -28.69 -54.09 25.72
N ARG A 323 -29.74 -53.62 26.42
CA ARG A 323 -30.45 -52.30 26.51
C ARG A 323 -29.65 -51.12 27.12
N VAL A 324 -30.01 -49.82 26.98
CA VAL A 324 -31.09 -49.05 27.68
C VAL A 324 -31.43 -47.67 27.01
N ASP A 325 -32.75 -47.41 26.91
CA ASP A 325 -33.62 -46.20 26.79
C ASP A 325 -33.17 -44.78 26.39
N SER A 326 -33.91 -44.18 25.43
CA SER A 326 -34.75 -42.94 25.59
C SER A 326 -35.48 -42.52 24.27
N PRO A 327 -36.64 -41.81 24.30
CA PRO A 327 -37.74 -42.08 23.37
C PRO A 327 -38.11 -41.02 22.30
N SER A 328 -38.78 -41.54 21.26
CA SER A 328 -39.84 -40.99 20.39
C SER A 328 -39.64 -39.69 19.61
N ARG A 329 -39.47 -39.86 18.30
CA ARG A 329 -39.54 -38.85 17.23
C ARG A 329 -40.92 -38.94 16.55
N SER A 330 -41.76 -37.92 16.69
CA SER A 330 -43.05 -37.84 15.98
C SER A 330 -42.90 -37.08 14.66
N HIS A 331 -43.31 -37.76 13.59
CA HIS A 331 -43.56 -37.30 12.23
C HIS A 331 -44.42 -36.02 12.16
N TRP A 332 -44.05 -35.06 11.31
CA TRP A 332 -45.00 -34.13 10.68
C TRP A 332 -44.65 -33.89 9.21
N LYS A 333 -45.70 -34.00 8.39
CA LYS A 333 -45.75 -34.04 6.92
C LYS A 333 -45.39 -32.70 6.25
N GLU A 334 -44.80 -32.85 5.08
CA GLU A 334 -44.58 -31.86 4.05
C GLU A 334 -45.86 -31.57 3.25
N SER A 335 -46.17 -30.28 3.03
CA SER A 335 -47.03 -29.76 1.95
C SER A 335 -46.99 -28.22 1.97
N ALA A 336 -46.42 -27.61 0.93
CA ALA A 336 -46.96 -26.40 0.29
C ALA A 336 -46.04 -25.95 -0.86
N LEU A 337 -46.51 -26.20 -2.07
CA LEU A 337 -46.08 -25.60 -3.34
C LEU A 337 -46.21 -24.07 -3.27
N VAL A 338 -45.26 -23.34 -3.85
CA VAL A 338 -45.43 -21.92 -4.20
C VAL A 338 -45.07 -21.74 -5.68
N SER A 339 -46.12 -21.56 -6.49
CA SER A 339 -46.05 -21.19 -7.90
C SER A 339 -45.51 -19.78 -8.08
N ALA A 340 -44.75 -19.56 -9.15
CA ALA A 340 -44.37 -18.24 -9.66
C ALA A 340 -45.48 -17.73 -10.60
N GLU A 341 -46.07 -16.58 -10.27
CA GLU A 341 -46.92 -15.82 -11.21
C GLU A 341 -46.10 -14.74 -11.93
N ASP A 342 -46.39 -14.62 -13.22
CA ASP A 342 -45.79 -13.77 -14.24
C ASP A 342 -46.51 -12.40 -14.31
N PRO A 343 -45.82 -11.25 -14.48
CA PRO A 343 -46.50 -9.97 -14.67
C PRO A 343 -46.31 -9.43 -16.10
N SER A 344 -47.33 -9.52 -16.96
CA SER A 344 -47.46 -8.66 -18.15
C SER A 344 -48.86 -8.68 -18.80
N ALA A 345 -49.67 -7.65 -18.53
CA ALA A 345 -50.78 -7.12 -19.35
C ALA A 345 -51.32 -5.86 -18.63
N LEU A 346 -51.65 -4.69 -19.19
CA LEU A 346 -51.95 -4.23 -20.55
C LEU A 346 -51.86 -2.67 -20.57
N LYS A 347 -51.57 -2.09 -21.73
CA LYS A 347 -51.71 -0.66 -22.07
C LYS A 347 -53.19 -0.32 -22.31
N THR A 348 -53.64 0.92 -22.02
CA THR A 348 -54.14 1.93 -23.00
C THR A 348 -55.01 3.06 -22.39
N THR A 349 -54.89 4.24 -23.01
CA THR A 349 -55.89 5.34 -23.21
C THR A 349 -56.19 6.41 -22.13
N ARG A 350 -55.61 7.60 -22.37
CA ARG A 350 -56.23 8.90 -22.71
C ARG A 350 -57.40 9.49 -21.87
N ALA A 351 -57.09 10.62 -21.23
CA ALA A 351 -57.82 11.90 -21.09
C ALA A 351 -59.30 11.95 -20.60
N SER A 352 -59.46 12.52 -19.38
CA SER A 352 -60.40 13.57 -18.91
C SER A 352 -61.94 13.32 -18.99
N PRO A 353 -62.82 13.91 -18.11
CA PRO A 353 -62.68 15.24 -17.50
C PRO A 353 -63.24 15.47 -16.05
N SER A 354 -62.81 16.60 -15.46
CA SER A 354 -63.55 17.62 -14.68
C SER A 354 -64.56 17.32 -13.55
N LEU A 355 -64.40 18.17 -12.50
CA LEU A 355 -65.42 18.93 -11.72
C LEU A 355 -66.16 18.28 -10.53
N GLN A 356 -65.83 18.74 -9.32
CA GLN A 356 -66.68 19.44 -8.31
C GLN A 356 -65.93 19.38 -6.95
N ARG A 357 -65.34 20.47 -6.41
CA ARG A 357 -65.89 21.70 -5.81
C ARG A 357 -66.66 21.46 -4.49
N ASN A 358 -66.03 21.91 -3.40
CA ASN A 358 -66.52 22.61 -2.18
C ASN A 358 -65.61 22.18 -1.01
N GLY A 359 -65.06 23.05 -0.16
CA GLY A 359 -65.37 24.44 0.16
C GLY A 359 -65.49 24.58 1.69
N HIS A 360 -64.83 25.62 2.24
CA HIS A 360 -64.87 26.25 3.59
C HIS A 360 -63.46 26.36 4.21
N GLU A 361 -62.85 27.56 4.26
CA GLU A 361 -63.13 28.71 5.17
C GLU A 361 -62.83 28.34 6.64
N ASP A 362 -62.27 29.16 7.49
CA ASP A 362 -61.84 30.55 7.48
C ASP A 362 -60.96 30.74 8.73
N ARG A 363 -60.09 31.76 8.77
CA ARG A 363 -60.18 32.87 9.73
C ARG A 363 -58.90 33.72 9.73
N ALA A 364 -59.15 35.00 9.53
CA ALA A 364 -58.21 36.11 9.45
C ALA A 364 -57.83 36.71 10.82
N GLY A 365 -56.83 37.61 10.75
CA GLY A 365 -56.54 38.69 11.71
C GLY A 365 -55.05 38.75 12.05
N SER A 366 -54.32 39.87 12.03
CA SER A 366 -54.59 41.30 11.74
C SER A 366 -53.21 42.01 11.78
N VAL A 367 -52.80 42.78 10.73
CA VAL A 367 -52.55 44.25 10.67
C VAL A 367 -51.64 44.81 11.80
N SER A 368 -50.50 45.49 11.59
CA SER A 368 -50.22 46.79 10.91
C SER A 368 -48.70 46.97 10.64
N ARG A 369 -48.23 47.38 9.43
CA ARG A 369 -47.89 48.76 8.92
C ARG A 369 -46.84 49.53 9.77
N THR A 370 -45.73 50.10 9.26
CA THR A 370 -45.53 51.08 8.15
C THR A 370 -44.03 51.10 7.73
N GLU A 371 -43.59 50.84 6.49
CA GLU A 371 -43.23 51.72 5.32
C GLU A 371 -42.30 52.93 5.62
N GLU A 372 -41.23 53.22 4.86
CA GLU A 372 -41.17 53.57 3.41
C GLU A 372 -39.82 53.23 2.70
N ARG A 373 -39.84 52.57 1.52
CA ARG A 373 -39.57 53.04 0.10
C ARG A 373 -38.10 53.37 -0.26
N ARG A 374 -37.54 53.12 -1.45
CA ARG A 374 -37.98 52.83 -2.86
C ARG A 374 -36.76 52.20 -3.60
N GLY A 375 -36.87 51.19 -4.48
CA GLY A 375 -37.19 51.27 -5.93
C GLY A 375 -35.90 51.05 -6.77
N SER A 376 -35.80 50.33 -7.91
CA SER A 376 -36.77 50.04 -8.97
C SER A 376 -36.34 48.84 -9.86
N SER A 377 -37.37 48.21 -10.44
CA SER A 377 -37.54 47.13 -11.44
C SER A 377 -36.94 47.37 -12.86
N ARG A 378 -36.81 46.36 -13.76
CA ARG A 378 -37.88 45.87 -14.71
C ARG A 378 -37.55 44.56 -15.49
N GLN A 379 -38.65 43.83 -15.81
CA GLN A 379 -38.91 42.70 -16.75
C GLN A 379 -38.68 43.06 -18.24
N ALA A 380 -38.33 42.21 -19.24
CA ALA A 380 -38.83 40.92 -19.82
C ALA A 380 -39.86 41.05 -20.99
N HIS A 381 -39.59 40.41 -22.15
CA HIS A 381 -40.49 39.81 -23.20
C HIS A 381 -39.62 39.22 -24.37
N GLN A 382 -39.67 37.92 -24.72
CA GLN A 382 -40.39 37.20 -25.84
C GLN A 382 -40.08 37.68 -27.28
N ASP A 383 -39.97 36.90 -28.38
CA ASP A 383 -40.10 35.47 -28.77
C ASP A 383 -39.47 35.26 -30.19
N HIS A 384 -39.24 34.01 -30.63
CA HIS A 384 -38.69 33.55 -31.95
C HIS A 384 -39.70 33.59 -33.14
N PRO A 385 -39.33 33.39 -34.46
CA PRO A 385 -39.14 32.04 -35.10
C PRO A 385 -38.18 31.90 -36.35
N ASN A 386 -37.75 30.63 -36.61
CA ASN A 386 -37.36 29.89 -37.86
C ASN A 386 -36.47 30.55 -38.98
N THR A 387 -35.55 29.94 -39.74
CA THR A 387 -35.42 28.61 -40.40
C THR A 387 -33.96 28.40 -40.90
N ALA A 388 -33.58 27.16 -41.23
CA ALA A 388 -32.25 26.65 -41.63
C ALA A 388 -31.66 27.13 -42.99
N VAL A 389 -30.32 27.00 -43.16
CA VAL A 389 -29.54 26.46 -44.33
C VAL A 389 -28.05 26.92 -44.30
N VAL A 390 -27.14 25.93 -44.31
CA VAL A 390 -25.84 25.77 -45.03
C VAL A 390 -24.74 26.88 -45.11
N CYS A 391 -23.51 26.40 -44.86
CA CYS A 391 -22.16 26.82 -45.31
C CYS A 391 -21.43 28.08 -44.82
N ASN A 392 -20.14 27.81 -44.56
CA ASN A 392 -18.93 28.61 -44.79
C ASN A 392 -18.55 29.75 -43.84
N SER A 393 -17.34 29.60 -43.29
CA SER A 393 -16.43 30.64 -42.81
C SER A 393 -16.34 31.83 -43.79
N PRO A 394 -15.91 33.02 -43.32
CA PRO A 394 -14.47 33.28 -43.32
C PRO A 394 -13.93 34.22 -42.22
N HIS A 395 -12.61 34.17 -42.12
CA HIS A 395 -11.69 35.11 -41.49
C HIS A 395 -11.88 36.57 -41.95
N LEU A 396 -11.36 37.52 -41.15
CA LEU A 396 -10.62 38.67 -41.65
C LEU A 396 -9.44 39.02 -40.72
N SER A 397 -8.45 39.65 -41.34
CA SER A 397 -7.01 39.53 -41.15
C SER A 397 -6.34 40.90 -41.24
N ALA A 398 -5.04 40.98 -40.89
CA ALA A 398 -3.99 41.84 -41.48
C ALA A 398 -2.73 41.69 -40.61
N SER A 399 -1.47 41.76 -41.04
CA SER A 399 -0.68 41.97 -42.28
C SER A 399 0.77 42.10 -41.75
N SER A 400 1.88 41.58 -42.29
CA SER A 400 2.62 41.80 -43.56
C SER A 400 3.95 40.99 -43.42
N GLY A 401 4.73 40.57 -44.43
CA GLY A 401 4.69 40.66 -45.89
C GLY A 401 5.80 39.78 -46.52
N HIS A 402 5.59 39.44 -47.80
CA HIS A 402 6.52 39.25 -48.95
C HIS A 402 7.94 38.62 -48.79
N SER A 403 8.51 37.82 -49.72
CA SER A 403 8.10 37.26 -51.02
C SER A 403 9.28 36.52 -51.74
N HIS A 404 8.97 35.57 -52.65
CA HIS A 404 9.76 35.05 -53.82
C HIS A 404 11.13 34.35 -53.56
N GLY A 405 11.65 33.39 -54.35
CA GLY A 405 11.31 32.76 -55.63
C GLY A 405 12.51 31.89 -56.13
N MET A 406 12.17 30.81 -56.82
CA MET A 406 12.91 29.78 -57.58
C MET A 406 14.25 30.08 -58.34
N VAL A 407 15.07 29.00 -58.52
CA VAL A 407 15.82 28.50 -59.73
C VAL A 407 17.37 28.64 -59.89
N ASN A 408 18.00 27.47 -60.10
CA ASN A 408 19.21 27.02 -60.88
C ASN A 408 20.63 27.64 -60.83
N GLY A 409 21.62 26.72 -60.88
CA GLY A 409 22.90 26.82 -61.63
C GLY A 409 24.17 26.71 -60.77
N GLN A 410 24.85 25.56 -60.69
CA GLN A 410 26.12 25.19 -61.40
C GLN A 410 27.31 26.14 -61.13
N LYS A 411 28.57 25.73 -60.89
CA LYS A 411 29.35 24.49 -61.09
C LYS A 411 30.76 24.68 -60.48
N SER A 412 31.51 23.56 -60.37
CA SER A 412 32.98 23.39 -60.53
C SER A 412 33.71 22.87 -59.28
N LEU A 413 34.51 21.79 -59.27
CA LEU A 413 34.94 20.78 -60.25
C LEU A 413 35.61 19.60 -59.48
N ASP A 414 35.30 18.35 -59.90
CA ASP A 414 36.13 17.12 -60.04
C ASP A 414 37.30 16.78 -59.07
N LEU A 415 37.53 15.52 -58.67
CA LEU A 415 37.61 14.31 -59.53
C LEU A 415 37.50 12.97 -58.74
N GLY A 416 36.62 12.08 -59.22
CA GLY A 416 36.79 10.61 -59.35
C GLY A 416 36.70 9.68 -58.13
N SER A 417 35.99 8.54 -58.10
CA SER A 417 34.93 7.93 -58.91
C SER A 417 34.62 6.54 -58.32
N HIS A 418 33.37 6.08 -58.47
CA HIS A 418 32.82 4.72 -58.31
C HIS A 418 32.34 4.22 -56.92
N SER A 419 31.02 4.39 -56.68
CA SER A 419 30.13 3.46 -55.95
C SER A 419 29.44 2.51 -56.99
N PRO A 420 28.45 1.63 -56.68
CA PRO A 420 27.77 1.29 -55.40
C PRO A 420 27.53 -0.24 -55.18
N ASN A 421 27.25 -0.73 -53.98
CA ASN A 421 25.90 -1.00 -53.43
C ASN A 421 26.11 -1.72 -52.08
N GLY A 422 25.45 -1.44 -50.95
CA GLY A 422 24.46 -0.43 -50.58
C GLY A 422 24.13 -0.59 -49.08
N GLY A 423 23.83 0.52 -48.39
CA GLY A 423 23.08 0.55 -47.13
C GLY A 423 23.86 0.76 -45.81
N LEU A 424 24.14 2.02 -45.47
CA LEU A 424 24.39 2.53 -44.10
C LEU A 424 23.19 3.44 -43.68
N PRO A 425 23.07 3.90 -42.40
CA PRO A 425 21.84 3.84 -41.60
C PRO A 425 21.19 5.19 -41.19
N SER A 426 20.04 5.08 -40.49
CA SER A 426 19.39 6.04 -39.53
C SER A 426 18.72 7.30 -40.12
N PRO A 427 17.81 8.08 -39.45
CA PRO A 427 17.35 8.09 -38.03
C PRO A 427 15.81 8.35 -37.77
N LEU A 428 15.39 8.26 -36.48
CA LEU A 428 14.30 8.97 -35.73
C LEU A 428 12.90 9.16 -36.39
N THR A 429 11.74 8.84 -35.78
CA THR A 429 11.13 9.43 -34.57
C THR A 429 9.78 8.73 -34.28
N SER A 430 9.41 8.58 -32.99
CA SER A 430 8.13 8.08 -32.42
C SER A 430 6.92 9.01 -32.68
N PRO A 431 5.71 8.87 -32.08
CA PRO A 431 5.06 7.78 -31.30
C PRO A 431 3.55 7.52 -31.69
N LEU A 432 2.90 6.47 -31.16
CA LEU A 432 1.56 6.44 -30.52
C LEU A 432 0.93 5.02 -30.45
N LEU A 433 0.68 4.59 -29.20
CA LEU A 433 -0.45 3.81 -28.63
C LEU A 433 -1.11 2.67 -29.44
N ASN A 434 -0.97 1.41 -28.99
CA ASN A 434 -1.99 0.71 -28.17
C ASN A 434 -1.55 -0.72 -27.76
N ASP A 435 -1.71 -0.97 -26.46
CA ASP A 435 -2.36 -2.12 -25.82
C ASP A 435 -2.43 -3.49 -26.56
N ALA A 436 -1.74 -4.51 -26.02
CA ALA A 436 -2.25 -5.86 -25.83
C ALA A 436 -1.17 -6.75 -25.17
N GLY A 437 -1.58 -7.49 -24.15
CA GLY A 437 -0.72 -8.30 -23.30
C GLY A 437 0.08 -9.38 -24.04
N SER A 438 1.35 -9.48 -23.62
CA SER A 438 2.07 -10.74 -23.60
C SER A 438 2.76 -10.81 -22.25
N ILE A 439 2.21 -11.65 -21.35
CA ILE A 439 3.00 -12.20 -20.26
C ILE A 439 3.99 -13.13 -20.95
N ARG A 440 5.16 -12.60 -21.33
CA ARG A 440 6.29 -13.44 -21.69
C ARG A 440 6.81 -14.05 -20.40
N THR A 441 6.70 -15.37 -20.29
CA THR A 441 7.51 -16.18 -19.41
C THR A 441 8.96 -16.08 -19.90
N ASP A 442 9.68 -15.06 -19.42
CA ASP A 442 11.16 -14.94 -19.55
C ASP A 442 11.90 -16.09 -18.82
N ASP A 443 11.19 -17.00 -18.16
CA ASP A 443 11.74 -18.12 -17.39
C ASP A 443 12.40 -19.21 -18.28
N GLU A 444 12.13 -19.29 -19.59
CA GLU A 444 12.78 -20.29 -20.48
C GLU A 444 14.03 -19.76 -21.21
N ASP A 445 14.07 -18.48 -21.61
CA ASP A 445 15.19 -17.94 -22.41
C ASP A 445 16.43 -17.55 -21.58
N GLU A 446 16.32 -17.30 -20.26
CA GLU A 446 17.48 -17.06 -19.38
C GLU A 446 18.12 -18.37 -18.86
N VAL A 447 17.38 -19.49 -18.81
CA VAL A 447 17.88 -20.77 -18.27
C VAL A 447 18.78 -21.51 -19.28
N GLN A 448 18.71 -21.16 -20.56
CA GLN A 448 19.51 -21.77 -21.63
C GLN A 448 20.84 -21.04 -21.92
N ARG A 449 21.25 -20.08 -21.07
CA ARG A 449 22.60 -19.51 -21.09
C ARG A 449 23.51 -20.31 -20.16
N LYS A 450 24.30 -21.21 -20.76
CA LYS A 450 25.39 -22.02 -20.18
C LYS A 450 25.84 -21.52 -18.80
N ARG A 451 25.38 -22.21 -17.76
CA ARG A 451 25.76 -22.00 -16.35
C ARG A 451 27.20 -22.53 -16.18
N PHE A 452 28.20 -21.67 -16.37
CA PHE A 452 29.51 -21.94 -15.80
C PHE A 452 29.40 -21.69 -14.29
N PRO A 453 29.77 -22.63 -13.41
CA PRO A 453 29.86 -22.34 -11.98
C PRO A 453 30.92 -21.26 -11.80
N THR A 454 30.49 -20.02 -11.55
CA THR A 454 31.41 -18.93 -11.24
C THR A 454 31.82 -19.04 -9.77
N ASP A 455 33.12 -18.95 -9.51
CA ASP A 455 33.69 -19.00 -8.16
C ASP A 455 33.09 -17.91 -7.25
N ARG A 456 33.11 -18.10 -5.93
CA ARG A 456 32.62 -17.16 -4.93
C ARG A 456 33.20 -15.76 -5.12
N ALA A 457 34.47 -15.65 -5.52
CA ALA A 457 35.13 -14.38 -5.85
C ALA A 457 34.38 -13.56 -6.92
N TYR A 458 33.81 -14.21 -7.93
CA TYR A 458 33.02 -13.53 -8.96
C TYR A 458 31.75 -12.90 -8.37
N PHE A 459 31.06 -13.57 -7.45
CA PHE A 459 29.87 -12.99 -6.83
C PHE A 459 30.21 -11.84 -5.86
N ILE A 460 31.38 -11.87 -5.22
CA ILE A 460 31.90 -10.72 -4.46
C ILE A 460 32.20 -9.53 -5.40
N ALA A 461 32.82 -9.78 -6.55
CA ALA A 461 33.03 -8.74 -7.56
C ALA A 461 31.72 -8.22 -8.15
N LYS A 462 30.69 -9.08 -8.28
CA LYS A 462 29.35 -8.66 -8.71
C LYS A 462 28.65 -7.80 -7.67
N GLU A 463 28.84 -8.07 -6.38
CA GLU A 463 28.39 -7.22 -5.28
C GLU A 463 29.06 -5.83 -5.31
N LEU A 464 30.36 -5.77 -5.60
CA LEU A 464 31.07 -4.51 -5.87
C LEU A 464 30.37 -3.73 -6.99
N LEU A 465 30.13 -4.38 -8.13
CA LEU A 465 29.47 -3.77 -9.28
C LEU A 465 28.07 -3.25 -8.94
N THR A 466 27.23 -4.08 -8.33
CA THR A 466 25.83 -3.71 -8.10
C THR A 466 25.70 -2.57 -7.09
N THR A 467 26.53 -2.57 -6.05
CA THR A 467 26.58 -1.48 -5.08
C THR A 467 27.22 -0.21 -5.66
N GLU A 468 28.20 -0.32 -6.57
CA GLU A 468 28.79 0.84 -7.25
C GLU A 468 27.77 1.54 -8.15
N ARG A 469 26.92 0.79 -8.86
CA ARG A 469 25.83 1.36 -9.66
C ARG A 469 24.88 2.22 -8.82
N THR A 470 24.48 1.73 -7.65
CA THR A 470 23.65 2.52 -6.73
C THR A 470 24.40 3.71 -6.17
N TYR A 471 25.69 3.56 -5.85
CA TYR A 471 26.48 4.66 -5.32
C TYR A 471 26.68 5.79 -6.33
N VAL A 472 26.95 5.49 -7.62
CA VAL A 472 27.01 6.52 -8.67
C VAL A 472 25.65 7.22 -8.81
N LYS A 473 24.54 6.49 -8.75
CA LYS A 473 23.19 7.08 -8.72
C LYS A 473 22.96 7.98 -7.51
N ASP A 474 23.46 7.59 -6.34
CA ASP A 474 23.40 8.42 -5.12
C ASP A 474 24.23 9.71 -5.28
N LEU A 475 25.36 9.68 -5.99
CA LEU A 475 26.13 10.88 -6.33
C LEU A 475 25.35 11.80 -7.30
N GLU A 476 24.66 11.24 -8.30
CA GLU A 476 23.82 12.00 -9.24
C GLU A 476 22.67 12.75 -8.54
N VAL A 477 22.17 12.24 -7.41
CA VAL A 477 21.19 12.98 -6.59
C VAL A 477 21.77 14.31 -6.13
N VAL A 478 23.05 14.37 -5.78
CA VAL A 478 23.73 15.59 -5.35
C VAL A 478 24.21 16.42 -6.55
N THR A 479 24.98 15.82 -7.46
CA THR A 479 25.66 16.54 -8.57
C THR A 479 24.73 16.98 -9.68
N VAL A 480 23.60 16.28 -9.89
CA VAL A 480 22.64 16.59 -10.94
C VAL A 480 21.36 17.18 -10.34
N SER A 481 20.67 16.43 -9.48
CA SER A 481 19.32 16.81 -9.04
C SER A 481 19.33 17.97 -8.05
N PHE A 482 20.12 17.85 -6.97
CA PHE A 482 20.23 18.89 -5.95
C PHE A 482 20.94 20.13 -6.52
N GLN A 483 22.03 19.93 -7.26
CA GLN A 483 22.75 21.01 -7.94
C GLN A 483 21.86 21.78 -8.92
N SER A 484 20.98 21.12 -9.69
CA SER A 484 20.02 21.83 -10.56
C SER A 484 19.03 22.67 -9.76
N THR A 485 18.61 22.19 -8.58
CA THR A 485 17.64 22.89 -7.72
C THR A 485 18.28 24.11 -7.05
N VAL A 486 19.47 23.94 -6.50
CA VAL A 486 20.21 24.97 -5.77
C VAL A 486 20.92 25.96 -6.72
N GLY A 487 21.46 25.46 -7.83
CA GLY A 487 22.18 26.26 -8.81
C GLY A 487 21.31 27.35 -9.44
N GLN A 488 20.04 27.04 -9.72
CA GLN A 488 19.05 27.98 -10.27
C GLN A 488 18.50 28.99 -9.25
N ASP A 489 18.77 28.80 -7.96
CA ASP A 489 18.25 29.65 -6.90
C ASP A 489 19.21 30.81 -6.57
N GLU A 490 18.76 32.04 -6.82
CA GLU A 490 19.52 33.27 -6.52
C GLU A 490 19.77 33.51 -5.02
N ALA A 491 18.98 32.91 -4.12
CA ALA A 491 19.11 33.12 -2.69
C ALA A 491 20.11 32.16 -2.02
N THR A 492 20.64 31.20 -2.76
CA THR A 492 21.66 30.29 -2.27
C THR A 492 23.03 30.96 -2.34
N PRO A 493 23.80 31.00 -1.23
CA PRO A 493 25.16 31.54 -1.23
C PRO A 493 26.05 30.89 -2.30
N GLU A 494 26.75 31.72 -3.07
CA GLU A 494 27.66 31.28 -4.13
C GLU A 494 28.82 30.43 -3.57
N SER A 495 29.24 30.70 -2.33
CA SER A 495 30.21 29.84 -1.62
C SER A 495 29.71 28.40 -1.52
N LEU A 496 28.46 28.19 -1.09
CA LEU A 496 27.87 26.86 -0.94
C LEU A 496 27.73 26.15 -2.29
N LYS A 497 27.28 26.85 -3.35
CA LYS A 497 27.19 26.28 -4.71
C LYS A 497 28.55 25.76 -5.18
N ASN A 498 29.61 26.55 -4.97
CA ASN A 498 30.96 26.18 -5.34
C ASN A 498 31.54 25.06 -4.46
N THR A 499 31.22 25.04 -3.15
CA THR A 499 31.62 23.96 -2.24
C THR A 499 31.00 22.63 -2.66
N VAL A 500 29.69 22.60 -2.98
CA VAL A 500 29.01 21.38 -3.46
C VAL A 500 29.67 20.85 -4.74
N LEU A 501 29.82 21.70 -5.76
CA LEU A 501 30.42 21.35 -7.04
C LEU A 501 31.86 20.85 -6.89
N SER A 502 32.71 21.63 -6.22
CA SER A 502 34.13 21.30 -6.07
C SER A 502 34.36 20.03 -5.24
N THR A 503 33.43 19.69 -4.35
CA THR A 503 33.52 18.48 -3.51
C THR A 503 33.05 17.24 -4.26
N PHE A 504 31.88 17.28 -4.92
CA PHE A 504 31.24 16.09 -5.48
C PHE A 504 31.58 15.81 -6.95
N GLU A 505 31.81 16.82 -7.78
CA GLU A 505 32.05 16.62 -9.22
C GLU A 505 33.29 15.75 -9.51
N PRO A 506 34.45 15.96 -8.85
CA PRO A 506 35.61 15.08 -9.05
C PRO A 506 35.35 13.63 -8.62
N LEU A 507 34.60 13.43 -7.53
CA LEU A 507 34.21 12.11 -7.04
C LEU A 507 33.29 11.41 -8.03
N HIS A 508 32.26 12.10 -8.50
CA HIS A 508 31.30 11.56 -9.47
C HIS A 508 31.99 11.15 -10.77
N LYS A 509 32.89 11.98 -11.30
CA LYS A 509 33.68 11.65 -12.50
C LYS A 509 34.58 10.43 -12.28
N PHE A 510 35.27 10.35 -11.14
CA PHE A 510 36.11 9.21 -10.78
C PHE A 510 35.29 7.92 -10.70
N HIS A 511 34.20 7.91 -9.93
CA HIS A 511 33.39 6.72 -9.70
C HIS A 511 32.64 6.25 -10.95
N THR A 512 32.24 7.17 -11.83
CA THR A 512 31.71 6.80 -13.16
C THR A 512 32.76 6.08 -14.01
N GLY A 513 34.02 6.52 -13.96
CA GLY A 513 35.14 5.84 -14.62
C GLY A 513 35.43 4.47 -14.01
N PHE A 514 35.50 4.40 -12.68
CA PHE A 514 35.72 3.15 -11.95
C PHE A 514 34.61 2.12 -12.22
N LEU A 515 33.34 2.53 -12.18
CA LEU A 515 32.20 1.67 -12.51
C LEU A 515 32.35 1.06 -13.90
N ARG A 516 32.74 1.85 -14.90
CA ARG A 516 32.98 1.34 -16.26
C ARG A 516 34.09 0.29 -16.30
N GLU A 517 35.18 0.47 -15.55
CA GLU A 517 36.26 -0.53 -15.47
C GLU A 517 35.77 -1.84 -14.83
N VAL A 518 34.98 -1.76 -13.76
CA VAL A 518 34.39 -2.93 -13.08
C VAL A 518 33.37 -3.65 -14.00
N GLU A 519 32.51 -2.90 -14.70
CA GLU A 519 31.57 -3.45 -15.67
C GLU A 519 32.29 -4.17 -16.82
N GLN A 520 33.32 -3.55 -17.37
CA GLN A 520 34.15 -4.14 -18.41
C GLN A 520 34.82 -5.42 -17.91
N ARG A 521 35.37 -5.41 -16.68
CA ARG A 521 36.02 -6.59 -16.10
C ARG A 521 35.05 -7.75 -15.94
N LEU A 522 33.87 -7.53 -15.37
CA LEU A 522 32.89 -8.60 -15.18
C LEU A 522 32.32 -9.11 -16.51
N ALA A 523 32.13 -8.25 -17.50
CA ALA A 523 31.71 -8.68 -18.84
C ALA A 523 32.75 -9.62 -19.51
N LEU A 524 34.04 -9.36 -19.32
CA LEU A 524 35.13 -10.23 -19.78
C LEU A 524 35.21 -11.53 -18.96
N TRP A 525 34.98 -11.46 -17.64
CA TRP A 525 34.95 -12.62 -16.74
C TRP A 525 33.83 -13.61 -17.16
N GLU A 526 32.65 -13.12 -17.52
CA GLU A 526 31.50 -13.93 -17.95
C GLU A 526 31.64 -14.56 -19.35
N GLY A 527 32.67 -14.20 -20.14
CA GLY A 527 32.97 -14.89 -21.39
C GLY A 527 32.00 -14.63 -22.55
N ARG A 528 31.38 -13.43 -22.63
CA ARG A 528 30.57 -13.01 -23.81
C ARG A 528 31.40 -12.85 -25.11
N SER A 529 32.69 -13.12 -25.05
CA SER A 529 33.63 -13.20 -26.16
C SER A 529 34.67 -14.29 -25.88
N ASN A 530 35.36 -14.80 -26.93
CA ASN A 530 36.46 -15.77 -26.83
C ASN A 530 37.70 -15.25 -26.05
N ALA A 531 37.56 -14.15 -25.29
CA ALA A 531 38.59 -13.49 -24.50
C ALA A 531 38.97 -14.24 -23.22
N HIS A 532 38.09 -15.09 -22.67
CA HIS A 532 38.37 -15.94 -21.51
C HIS A 532 39.48 -16.98 -21.76
N ILE A 533 39.84 -17.23 -23.03
CA ILE A 533 40.89 -18.16 -23.46
C ILE A 533 42.26 -17.46 -23.58
N LYS A 534 42.31 -16.11 -23.55
CA LYS A 534 43.52 -15.33 -23.89
C LYS A 534 44.02 -14.35 -22.83
N GLY A 535 43.35 -14.15 -21.69
CA GLY A 535 43.87 -13.25 -20.64
C GLY A 535 43.35 -13.52 -19.23
N ASP A 536 44.13 -13.06 -18.25
CA ASP A 536 43.87 -13.17 -16.80
C ASP A 536 42.75 -12.21 -16.35
N TYR A 537 41.53 -12.40 -16.86
CA TYR A 537 40.38 -11.55 -16.56
C TYR A 537 39.52 -12.05 -15.39
N GLN A 538 39.82 -13.25 -14.85
CA GLN A 538 39.10 -13.83 -13.70
C GLN A 538 39.63 -13.33 -12.36
N ARG A 539 39.75 -12.00 -12.24
CA ARG A 539 40.27 -11.30 -11.06
C ARG A 539 39.73 -9.88 -10.99
N ILE A 540 39.79 -9.24 -9.82
CA ILE A 540 39.31 -7.85 -9.64
C ILE A 540 40.26 -6.98 -8.79
N GLY A 541 41.20 -7.59 -8.06
CA GLY A 541 42.13 -6.91 -7.17
C GLY A 541 43.01 -5.89 -7.89
N ASP A 542 43.47 -6.17 -9.10
CA ASP A 542 44.24 -5.21 -9.93
C ASP A 542 43.45 -3.93 -10.26
N VAL A 543 42.16 -4.07 -10.60
CA VAL A 543 41.26 -2.92 -10.85
C VAL A 543 41.03 -2.15 -9.56
N MET A 544 40.76 -2.84 -8.44
CA MET A 544 40.59 -2.21 -7.13
C MET A 544 41.85 -1.45 -6.71
N TYR A 545 43.02 -2.07 -6.80
CA TYR A 545 44.29 -1.49 -6.40
C TYR A 545 44.62 -0.25 -7.22
N LYS A 546 44.54 -0.34 -8.55
CA LYS A 546 44.76 0.81 -9.45
C LYS A 546 43.82 1.98 -9.11
N ASN A 547 42.53 1.72 -8.93
CA ASN A 547 41.56 2.78 -8.69
C ASN A 547 41.69 3.38 -7.28
N LEU A 548 42.00 2.59 -6.25
CA LEU A 548 42.25 3.10 -4.91
C LEU A 548 43.51 3.98 -4.84
N GLN A 549 44.56 3.66 -5.61
CA GLN A 549 45.69 4.57 -5.81
C GLN A 549 45.25 5.89 -6.47
N GLY A 550 44.35 5.81 -7.46
CA GLY A 550 43.74 6.98 -8.10
C GLY A 550 42.77 7.77 -7.20
N LEU A 551 42.30 7.19 -6.10
CA LEU A 551 41.43 7.84 -5.11
C LEU A 551 42.22 8.67 -4.09
N LYS A 552 43.49 8.33 -3.81
CA LYS A 552 44.34 9.05 -2.84
C LYS A 552 44.42 10.57 -3.08
N PRO A 553 44.52 11.09 -4.32
CA PRO A 553 44.47 12.53 -4.57
C PRO A 553 43.12 13.19 -4.21
N LEU A 554 42.02 12.42 -4.25
CA LEU A 554 40.67 12.89 -3.97
C LEU A 554 40.33 12.89 -2.47
N THR A 555 41.24 12.41 -1.61
CA THR A 555 41.06 12.41 -0.15
C THR A 555 40.84 13.82 0.40
N ALA A 556 41.41 14.85 -0.24
CA ALA A 556 41.15 16.25 0.11
C ALA A 556 39.66 16.63 -0.09
N ASN A 557 39.00 16.13 -1.14
CA ASN A 557 37.57 16.34 -1.36
C ASN A 557 36.73 15.61 -0.33
N LEU A 558 37.14 14.40 0.09
CA LEU A 558 36.46 13.64 1.15
C LEU A 558 36.49 14.40 2.50
N HIS A 559 37.59 15.05 2.85
CA HIS A 559 37.68 15.88 4.05
C HIS A 559 36.75 17.10 4.01
N LYS A 560 36.50 17.68 2.83
CA LYS A 560 35.60 18.84 2.67
C LYS A 560 34.13 18.53 2.94
N GLN A 561 33.73 17.27 3.03
CA GLN A 561 32.33 16.90 3.24
C GLN A 561 31.79 17.35 4.60
N SER A 562 32.64 17.37 5.64
CA SER A 562 32.25 17.89 6.96
C SER A 562 31.98 19.39 6.91
N GLU A 563 32.81 20.13 6.18
CA GLU A 563 32.64 21.56 5.95
C GLU A 563 31.33 21.82 5.17
N LEU A 564 31.10 21.08 4.08
CA LEU A 564 29.88 21.22 3.29
C LEU A 564 28.61 21.02 4.13
N LEU A 565 28.55 19.98 4.97
CA LEU A 565 27.38 19.71 5.80
C LEU A 565 27.12 20.84 6.82
N LEU A 566 28.19 21.40 7.39
CA LEU A 566 28.12 22.55 8.29
C LEU A 566 27.69 23.83 7.56
N GLU A 567 28.26 24.10 6.39
CA GLU A 567 27.90 25.24 5.55
C GLU A 567 26.44 25.18 5.11
N LEU A 568 25.97 23.99 4.70
CA LEU A 568 24.58 23.77 4.31
C LEU A 568 23.62 24.09 5.47
N GLU A 569 23.87 23.54 6.67
CA GLU A 569 23.04 23.84 7.85
C GLU A 569 23.12 25.32 8.28
N LYS A 570 24.29 25.94 8.15
CA LYS A 570 24.45 27.37 8.43
C LYS A 570 23.64 28.22 7.45
N ALA A 571 23.69 27.87 6.16
CA ALA A 571 22.98 28.57 5.10
C ALA A 571 21.45 28.38 5.20
N THR A 572 20.98 27.16 5.48
CA THR A 572 19.54 26.90 5.69
C THR A 572 19.01 27.64 6.92
N ARG A 573 19.78 27.68 8.02
CA ARG A 573 19.41 28.46 9.22
C ARG A 573 19.37 29.97 8.96
N GLY A 574 20.25 30.47 8.10
CA GLY A 574 20.31 31.88 7.72
C GLY A 574 19.28 32.31 6.67
N SER A 575 18.65 31.36 5.96
CA SER A 575 17.72 31.64 4.86
C SER A 575 16.53 30.68 4.85
N HIS A 576 15.36 31.18 5.26
CA HIS A 576 14.10 30.43 5.18
C HIS A 576 13.73 29.98 3.76
N ARG A 577 14.18 30.72 2.73
CA ARG A 577 13.98 30.31 1.34
C ARG A 577 14.79 29.06 1.01
N LEU A 578 16.05 29.01 1.43
CA LEU A 578 16.91 27.82 1.23
C LEU A 578 16.44 26.64 2.09
N GLU A 579 15.99 26.89 3.32
CA GLU A 579 15.35 25.87 4.17
C GLU A 579 14.12 25.27 3.47
N GLY A 580 13.26 26.11 2.90
CA GLY A 580 12.11 25.68 2.10
C GLY A 580 12.52 24.86 0.87
N LEU A 581 13.54 25.30 0.14
CA LEU A 581 14.06 24.61 -1.04
C LEU A 581 14.63 23.22 -0.68
N CYS A 582 15.42 23.11 0.38
CA CYS A 582 15.95 21.82 0.84
C CYS A 582 14.82 20.88 1.27
N ARG A 583 13.82 21.39 2.00
CA ARG A 583 12.65 20.60 2.39
C ARG A 583 11.87 20.11 1.17
N ASP A 584 11.63 20.98 0.19
CA ASP A 584 10.86 20.63 -0.99
C ASP A 584 11.64 19.66 -1.90
N PHE A 585 12.97 19.75 -1.92
CA PHE A 585 13.84 18.76 -2.55
C PHE A 585 13.75 17.39 -1.87
N GLU A 586 13.79 17.34 -0.53
CA GLU A 586 13.61 16.09 0.24
C GLU A 586 12.24 15.41 0.01
N LEU A 587 11.25 16.13 -0.51
CA LEU A 587 9.94 15.56 -0.88
C LEU A 587 9.92 14.96 -2.30
N GLN A 588 10.95 15.19 -3.11
CA GLN A 588 11.05 14.63 -4.46
C GLN A 588 11.38 13.14 -4.40
N LYS A 589 10.85 12.37 -5.36
CA LYS A 589 11.04 10.90 -5.40
C LYS A 589 12.50 10.46 -5.54
N VAL A 590 13.33 11.30 -6.16
CA VAL A 590 14.78 11.06 -6.31
C VAL A 590 15.50 11.11 -4.96
N CYS A 591 15.02 11.91 -4.01
CA CYS A 591 15.56 12.01 -2.66
C CYS A 591 14.93 10.94 -1.74
N TYR A 592 15.21 9.67 -2.03
CA TYR A 592 14.57 8.53 -1.35
C TYR A 592 15.05 8.29 0.10
N VAL A 593 16.13 8.95 0.51
CA VAL A 593 16.63 9.09 1.89
C VAL A 593 16.88 10.58 2.19
N PRO A 594 17.04 11.00 3.46
CA PRO A 594 17.30 12.41 3.78
C PRO A 594 18.53 12.97 3.05
N LEU A 595 18.47 14.23 2.60
CA LEU A 595 19.52 14.85 1.78
C LEU A 595 20.91 14.71 2.41
N ASN A 596 21.00 14.95 3.71
CA ASN A 596 22.26 14.89 4.45
C ASN A 596 22.90 13.49 4.41
N VAL A 597 22.12 12.42 4.24
CA VAL A 597 22.66 11.05 4.11
C VAL A 597 23.43 10.90 2.79
N PHE A 598 22.97 11.52 1.70
CA PHE A 598 23.69 11.54 0.42
C PHE A 598 25.06 12.22 0.55
N ILE A 599 25.15 13.27 1.37
CA ILE A 599 26.42 13.98 1.61
C ILE A 599 27.46 13.05 2.27
N LEU A 600 27.03 12.11 3.12
CA LEU A 600 27.90 11.16 3.80
C LEU A 600 28.28 9.93 2.95
N ARG A 601 27.55 9.64 1.87
CA ARG A 601 27.74 8.41 1.07
C ARG A 601 29.18 8.17 0.61
N PRO A 602 29.97 9.20 0.22
CA PRO A 602 31.33 8.93 -0.23
C PRO A 602 32.25 8.41 0.86
N LEU A 603 32.06 8.83 2.12
CA LEU A 603 32.79 8.26 3.25
C LEU A 603 32.34 6.82 3.53
N HIS A 604 31.02 6.57 3.53
CA HIS A 604 30.48 5.22 3.71
C HIS A 604 30.97 4.23 2.64
N ARG A 605 31.17 4.71 1.40
CA ARG A 605 31.65 3.87 0.30
C ARG A 605 33.05 3.30 0.55
N LEU A 606 33.92 4.04 1.24
CA LEU A 606 35.27 3.59 1.58
C LEU A 606 35.23 2.39 2.52
N SER A 607 34.37 2.45 3.55
CA SER A 607 34.14 1.34 4.46
C SER A 607 33.61 0.10 3.72
N HIS A 608 32.74 0.30 2.73
CA HIS A 608 32.23 -0.79 1.91
C HIS A 608 33.31 -1.43 1.02
N TYR A 609 34.23 -0.64 0.45
CA TYR A 609 35.39 -1.17 -0.28
C TYR A 609 36.30 -2.00 0.62
N LYS A 610 36.58 -1.52 1.82
CA LYS A 610 37.34 -2.26 2.84
C LYS A 610 36.72 -3.63 3.09
N GLN A 611 35.41 -3.69 3.36
CA GLN A 611 34.69 -4.96 3.60
C GLN A 611 34.67 -5.91 2.40
N ILE A 612 34.57 -5.40 1.17
CA ILE A 612 34.69 -6.22 -0.05
C ILE A 612 36.08 -6.83 -0.13
N LEU A 613 37.13 -6.02 0.08
CA LEU A 613 38.52 -6.47 -0.01
C LEU A 613 38.92 -7.43 1.11
N GLU A 614 38.43 -7.23 2.34
CA GLU A 614 38.58 -8.18 3.45
C GLU A 614 38.00 -9.56 3.08
N ARG A 615 36.81 -9.60 2.48
CA ARG A 615 36.19 -10.84 2.03
C ARG A 615 36.94 -11.50 0.87
N LEU A 616 37.46 -10.72 -0.09
CA LEU A 616 38.30 -11.24 -1.16
C LEU A 616 39.62 -11.81 -0.63
N CYS A 617 40.29 -11.11 0.29
CA CYS A 617 41.52 -11.59 0.92
C CYS A 617 41.30 -12.84 1.77
N LYS A 618 40.13 -12.97 2.41
CA LYS A 618 39.76 -14.18 3.16
C LYS A 618 39.48 -15.37 2.23
N HIS A 619 38.96 -15.11 1.03
CA HIS A 619 38.67 -16.15 0.03
C HIS A 619 39.92 -16.65 -0.68
N TYR A 620 40.81 -15.75 -1.09
CA TYR A 620 41.99 -16.11 -1.86
C TYR A 620 43.13 -16.68 -0.98
N PRO A 621 43.75 -17.81 -1.35
CA PRO A 621 44.99 -18.25 -0.72
C PRO A 621 46.14 -17.31 -1.08
N ALA A 622 47.18 -17.27 -0.24
CA ALA A 622 48.35 -16.40 -0.44
C ALA A 622 49.09 -16.63 -1.78
N THR A 623 48.89 -17.78 -2.42
CA THR A 623 49.43 -18.16 -3.73
C THR A 623 48.62 -17.65 -4.92
N HIS A 624 47.39 -17.17 -4.70
CA HIS A 624 46.52 -16.70 -5.78
C HIS A 624 47.03 -15.37 -6.36
N VAL A 625 46.94 -15.21 -7.68
CA VAL A 625 47.49 -14.04 -8.40
C VAL A 625 46.88 -12.72 -7.91
N ASP A 626 45.59 -12.76 -7.56
CA ASP A 626 44.81 -11.60 -7.13
C ASP A 626 44.99 -11.27 -5.63
N PHE A 627 45.55 -12.19 -4.83
CA PHE A 627 45.70 -12.00 -3.39
C PHE A 627 46.60 -10.81 -3.05
N ARG A 628 47.72 -10.66 -3.77
CA ARG A 628 48.68 -9.57 -3.56
C ARG A 628 48.03 -8.21 -3.83
N ASP A 629 47.33 -8.09 -4.95
CA ASP A 629 46.71 -6.84 -5.36
C ASP A 629 45.51 -6.51 -4.45
N CYS A 630 44.69 -7.49 -4.07
CA CYS A 630 43.63 -7.32 -3.06
C CYS A 630 44.18 -6.87 -1.70
N ARG A 631 45.30 -7.45 -1.25
CA ARG A 631 45.92 -7.11 0.03
C ARG A 631 46.52 -5.70 0.01
N ALA A 632 47.15 -5.31 -1.10
CA ALA A 632 47.67 -3.96 -1.27
C ALA A 632 46.53 -2.93 -1.30
N ALA A 633 45.47 -3.19 -2.08
CA ALA A 633 44.24 -2.41 -2.09
C ALA A 633 43.60 -2.29 -0.70
N LEU A 634 43.55 -3.39 0.06
CA LEU A 634 43.00 -3.40 1.42
C LEU A 634 43.82 -2.51 2.37
N ALA A 635 45.15 -2.53 2.26
CA ALA A 635 46.01 -1.67 3.06
C ALA A 635 45.74 -0.19 2.73
N ASP A 636 45.71 0.18 1.45
CA ASP A 636 45.47 1.56 1.02
C ASP A 636 44.12 2.09 1.51
N VAL A 637 43.03 1.32 1.33
CA VAL A 637 41.71 1.79 1.77
C VAL A 637 41.59 1.81 3.29
N SER A 638 42.26 0.90 4.00
CA SER A 638 42.24 0.88 5.46
C SER A 638 42.91 2.11 6.04
N GLU A 639 44.05 2.53 5.48
CA GLU A 639 44.74 3.77 5.85
C GLU A 639 43.83 5.00 5.67
N VAL A 640 43.15 5.10 4.52
CA VAL A 640 42.24 6.23 4.23
C VAL A 640 41.02 6.22 5.15
N VAL A 641 40.43 5.04 5.41
CA VAL A 641 39.29 4.90 6.33
C VAL A 641 39.70 5.29 7.75
N GLU A 642 40.87 4.84 8.23
CA GLU A 642 41.38 5.17 9.56
C GLU A 642 41.62 6.68 9.72
N GLN A 643 42.17 7.33 8.69
CA GLN A 643 42.36 8.78 8.67
C GLN A 643 41.02 9.55 8.77
N LEU A 644 39.96 9.06 8.10
CA LEU A 644 38.68 9.75 8.00
C LEU A 644 37.66 9.36 9.08
N GLN A 645 37.87 8.26 9.81
CA GLN A 645 36.89 7.68 10.74
C GLN A 645 36.41 8.67 11.80
N GLY A 646 37.32 9.45 12.39
CA GLY A 646 36.97 10.44 13.41
C GLY A 646 36.07 11.56 12.87
N SER A 647 36.26 11.97 11.62
CA SER A 647 35.38 12.94 10.95
C SER A 647 34.03 12.31 10.62
N LEU A 648 34.03 11.08 10.10
CA LEU A 648 32.82 10.33 9.76
C LEU A 648 31.89 10.18 10.98
N ASN A 649 32.42 9.72 12.13
CA ASN A 649 31.61 9.54 13.34
C ASN A 649 30.94 10.85 13.79
N LYS A 650 31.68 11.96 13.75
CA LYS A 650 31.16 13.30 14.10
C LYS A 650 30.08 13.74 13.12
N MET A 651 30.29 13.51 11.83
CA MET A 651 29.31 13.84 10.78
C MET A 651 28.05 12.99 10.87
N GLU A 652 28.16 11.69 11.14
CA GLU A 652 27.01 10.80 11.33
C GLU A 652 26.16 11.25 12.51
N ASN A 653 26.79 11.54 13.65
CA ASN A 653 26.10 12.08 14.81
C ASN A 653 25.43 13.42 14.47
N PHE A 654 26.15 14.35 13.84
CA PHE A 654 25.62 15.66 13.46
C PHE A 654 24.43 15.53 12.49
N GLN A 655 24.54 14.68 11.47
CA GLN A 655 23.44 14.36 10.55
C GLN A 655 22.23 13.82 11.32
N LYS A 656 22.44 12.93 12.29
CA LYS A 656 21.36 12.35 13.07
C LYS A 656 20.66 13.38 13.95
N LEU A 657 21.40 14.28 14.58
CA LEU A 657 20.83 15.40 15.33
C LEU A 657 20.01 16.34 14.44
N LEU A 658 20.49 16.63 13.22
CA LEU A 658 19.76 17.43 12.24
C LEU A 658 18.45 16.75 11.79
N GLU A 659 18.47 15.43 11.58
CA GLU A 659 17.28 14.65 11.27
C GLU A 659 16.27 14.71 12.43
N LEU A 660 16.72 14.46 13.67
CA LEU A 660 15.86 14.51 14.85
C LEU A 660 15.30 15.91 15.12
N LYS A 661 16.07 16.97 14.84
CA LYS A 661 15.60 18.37 14.92
C LYS A 661 14.41 18.62 13.98
N LYS A 662 14.33 17.92 12.85
CA LYS A 662 13.16 17.99 11.95
C LYS A 662 11.96 17.22 12.51
N ASP A 663 12.18 16.10 13.19
CA ASP A 663 11.09 15.25 13.70
C ASP A 663 10.49 15.74 15.04
N LEU A 664 11.25 16.54 15.81
CA LEU A 664 10.88 17.03 17.13
C LEU A 664 10.43 18.49 17.13
N ILE A 665 9.43 18.81 17.98
CA ILE A 665 9.04 20.20 18.29
C ILE A 665 8.98 20.41 19.81
N GLY A 666 9.12 21.66 20.25
CA GLY A 666 9.10 22.01 21.68
C GLY A 666 10.42 21.75 22.42
N VAL A 667 11.52 21.54 21.68
CA VAL A 667 12.88 21.54 22.21
C VAL A 667 13.69 22.59 21.47
N ASN A 668 14.31 23.50 22.23
CA ASN A 668 15.24 24.47 21.68
C ASN A 668 16.64 23.83 21.64
N ASP A 669 17.41 24.13 20.60
CA ASP A 669 18.83 23.76 20.50
C ASP A 669 19.14 22.27 20.73
N LEU A 670 18.45 21.39 19.98
CA LEU A 670 18.79 19.97 19.98
C LEU A 670 20.22 19.71 19.50
N VAL A 671 20.69 20.52 18.54
CA VAL A 671 21.98 20.37 17.87
C VAL A 671 23.05 21.18 18.62
N VAL A 672 23.68 20.54 19.59
CA VAL A 672 24.76 21.10 20.41
C VAL A 672 26.07 20.37 20.09
N PRO A 673 27.23 21.05 20.00
CA PRO A 673 28.49 20.42 19.61
C PRO A 673 28.92 19.21 20.47
N SER A 674 28.56 19.20 21.76
CA SER A 674 28.91 18.13 22.70
C SER A 674 27.85 17.03 22.79
N ARG A 675 26.68 17.18 22.14
CA ARG A 675 25.59 16.23 22.24
C ARG A 675 25.79 15.07 21.28
N GLU A 676 25.63 13.86 21.77
CA GLU A 676 25.70 12.64 20.98
C GLU A 676 24.39 11.86 21.10
N PHE A 677 23.89 11.41 19.96
CA PHE A 677 22.72 10.53 19.89
C PHE A 677 23.10 9.10 20.28
N ILE A 678 22.32 8.49 21.18
CA ILE A 678 22.55 7.11 21.63
C ILE A 678 21.43 6.19 21.14
N ARG A 679 20.17 6.49 21.49
CA ARG A 679 19.02 5.63 21.15
C ARG A 679 17.74 6.43 20.98
N LEU A 680 16.90 6.02 20.02
CA LEU A 680 15.51 6.45 19.91
C LEU A 680 14.61 5.24 19.96
N GLY A 681 13.39 5.40 20.46
CA GLY A 681 12.42 4.33 20.39
C GLY A 681 11.19 4.58 21.23
N CYS A 682 10.33 3.57 21.25
CA CYS A 682 9.06 3.66 21.92
C CYS A 682 9.03 2.87 23.23
N LEU A 683 8.60 3.53 24.30
CA LEU A 683 8.32 2.92 25.61
C LEU A 683 6.93 3.35 26.09
N ASN A 684 6.35 2.60 27.01
CA ASN A 684 5.07 2.92 27.62
C ASN A 684 5.30 3.59 28.98
N LYS A 685 5.05 4.89 29.08
CA LYS A 685 5.10 5.62 30.37
C LYS A 685 3.86 5.27 31.19
N LEU A 686 4.06 4.89 32.46
CA LEU A 686 2.96 4.73 33.40
C LEU A 686 2.44 6.11 33.84
N SER A 687 1.12 6.29 33.81
CA SER A 687 0.44 7.45 34.39
C SER A 687 -0.78 7.01 35.20
N GLY A 688 -1.48 7.94 35.85
CA GLY A 688 -2.72 7.65 36.57
C GLY A 688 -3.82 7.01 35.71
N LYS A 689 -3.73 7.17 34.37
CA LYS A 689 -4.65 6.56 33.39
C LYS A 689 -4.15 5.22 32.82
N GLY A 690 -3.08 4.67 33.39
CA GLY A 690 -2.43 3.44 32.94
C GLY A 690 -1.24 3.67 32.01
N LEU A 691 -0.87 2.63 31.26
CA LEU A 691 0.27 2.66 30.34
C LEU A 691 -0.03 3.50 29.09
N GLN A 692 0.82 4.49 28.83
CA GLN A 692 0.71 5.36 27.67
C GLN A 692 1.97 5.32 26.81
N GLN A 693 1.79 4.98 25.54
CA GLN A 693 2.85 4.98 24.56
C GLN A 693 3.48 6.38 24.38
N ARG A 694 4.81 6.44 24.37
CA ARG A 694 5.63 7.64 24.22
C ARG A 694 6.89 7.35 23.40
N MET A 695 7.37 8.35 22.66
CA MET A 695 8.72 8.29 22.12
C MET A 695 9.72 8.78 23.17
N PHE A 696 10.85 8.08 23.25
CA PHE A 696 12.00 8.42 24.07
C PHE A 696 13.22 8.59 23.16
N PHE A 697 14.06 9.57 23.49
CA PHE A 697 15.30 9.90 22.80
C PHE A 697 16.40 10.05 23.85
N LEU A 698 17.35 9.13 23.86
CA LEU A 698 18.51 9.13 24.73
C LEU A 698 19.68 9.77 24.00
N PHE A 699 20.23 10.80 24.63
CA PHE A 699 21.50 11.44 24.27
C PHE A 699 22.51 11.20 25.40
N ASN A 700 23.77 11.58 25.18
CA ASN A 700 24.84 11.45 26.17
C ASN A 700 24.68 12.34 27.42
N ASP A 701 23.86 13.41 27.34
CA ASP A 701 23.64 14.37 28.42
C ASP A 701 22.20 14.34 28.98
N VAL A 702 21.22 13.99 28.15
CA VAL A 702 19.79 14.11 28.45
C VAL A 702 18.98 12.95 27.85
N ILE A 703 17.92 12.55 28.55
CA ILE A 703 16.85 11.73 27.97
C ILE A 703 15.58 12.59 27.78
N LEU A 704 15.10 12.67 26.54
CA LEU A 704 13.87 13.38 26.17
C LEU A 704 12.73 12.39 25.99
N TYR A 705 11.51 12.81 26.33
CA TYR A 705 10.30 12.04 26.02
C TYR A 705 9.14 12.93 25.59
N THR A 706 8.26 12.37 24.75
CA THR A 706 7.25 13.15 24.04
C THR A 706 5.92 13.23 24.76
N SER A 707 5.01 14.02 24.21
CA SER A 707 3.57 13.96 24.50
C SER A 707 2.93 12.74 23.84
N ARG A 708 1.63 12.52 24.10
CA ARG A 708 0.82 11.48 23.43
C ARG A 708 0.75 11.76 21.93
N GLY A 709 1.08 10.76 21.12
CA GLY A 709 0.81 10.80 19.69
C GLY A 709 1.70 11.78 18.91
N MET A 710 1.28 12.03 17.68
CA MET A 710 1.98 12.85 16.69
C MET A 710 1.13 14.09 16.38
N THR A 711 1.79 15.18 15.97
CA THR A 711 1.14 16.41 15.53
C THR A 711 0.47 16.25 14.16
N ALA A 712 -0.33 17.23 13.75
CA ALA A 712 -0.91 17.26 12.39
C ALA A 712 0.16 17.34 11.29
N THR A 713 1.36 17.85 11.61
CA THR A 713 2.51 17.97 10.70
C THR A 713 3.40 16.73 10.68
N ASN A 714 2.98 15.61 11.28
CA ASN A 714 3.77 14.38 11.37
C ASN A 714 5.08 14.57 12.18
N GLN A 715 5.01 15.32 13.29
CA GLN A 715 6.14 15.54 14.20
C GLN A 715 5.78 15.12 15.62
N PHE A 716 6.76 15.05 16.51
CA PHE A 716 6.58 14.69 17.91
C PHE A 716 6.88 15.88 18.83
N LYS A 717 5.89 16.25 19.66
CA LYS A 717 6.06 17.31 20.67
C LYS A 717 6.77 16.76 21.90
N VAL A 718 7.91 17.32 22.27
CA VAL A 718 8.62 17.01 23.51
C VAL A 718 7.76 17.45 24.70
N HIS A 719 7.61 16.56 25.69
CA HIS A 719 6.84 16.82 26.91
C HIS A 719 7.76 17.10 28.10
N GLY A 720 8.84 16.32 28.23
CA GLY A 720 9.77 16.46 29.33
C GLY A 720 11.16 15.98 28.97
N GLN A 721 12.12 16.39 29.79
CA GLN A 721 13.52 16.04 29.69
C GLN A 721 14.08 15.70 31.08
N MET A 722 14.99 14.73 31.15
CA MET A 722 15.69 14.37 32.39
C MET A 722 17.19 14.38 32.10
N LEU A 723 17.95 15.14 32.90
CA LEU A 723 19.40 15.13 32.83
C LEU A 723 19.93 13.78 33.33
N LEU A 724 20.95 13.25 32.65
CA LEU A 724 21.57 11.98 33.05
C LEU A 724 22.49 12.14 34.27
N ASN A 725 23.03 13.34 34.49
CA ASN A 725 23.87 13.60 35.65
C ASN A 725 23.06 13.45 36.95
N GLY A 726 23.50 12.53 37.83
CA GLY A 726 22.80 12.21 39.07
C GLY A 726 21.50 11.40 38.89
N MET A 727 21.22 10.90 37.68
CA MET A 727 20.11 9.99 37.43
C MET A 727 20.46 8.58 37.88
N THR A 728 19.47 7.84 38.38
CA THR A 728 19.57 6.41 38.67
C THR A 728 18.45 5.65 37.97
N ILE A 729 18.70 4.38 37.65
CA ILE A 729 17.72 3.48 37.06
C ILE A 729 17.56 2.25 37.93
N ARG A 730 16.34 1.73 38.04
CA ARG A 730 16.05 0.51 38.81
C ARG A 730 14.94 -0.29 38.14
N GLU A 731 15.03 -1.61 38.21
CA GLU A 731 13.91 -2.48 37.83
C GLU A 731 12.73 -2.25 38.78
N SER A 732 11.52 -2.29 38.25
CA SER A 732 10.32 -1.96 39.03
C SER A 732 9.08 -2.75 38.59
N GLU A 733 9.31 -3.90 37.96
CA GLU A 733 8.25 -4.84 37.55
C GLU A 733 7.40 -5.30 38.76
N ASP A 734 8.04 -5.71 39.85
CA ASP A 734 7.35 -6.17 41.07
C ASP A 734 6.65 -5.04 41.82
N GLU A 735 7.25 -3.84 41.84
CA GLU A 735 6.71 -2.67 42.54
C GLU A 735 5.40 -2.18 41.92
N TRP A 736 5.32 -2.18 40.58
CA TRP A 736 4.17 -1.66 39.84
C TRP A 736 3.26 -2.75 39.26
N GLY A 737 3.65 -4.02 39.35
CA GLY A 737 2.94 -5.15 38.73
C GLY A 737 2.85 -5.03 37.20
N VAL A 738 3.79 -4.32 36.57
CA VAL A 738 3.82 -4.08 35.13
C VAL A 738 4.99 -4.84 34.51
N PRO A 739 4.73 -5.78 33.57
CA PRO A 739 5.80 -6.53 32.92
C PRO A 739 6.83 -5.64 32.24
N HIS A 740 8.10 -5.98 32.43
CA HIS A 740 9.23 -5.29 31.82
C HIS A 740 9.33 -3.80 32.19
N ALA A 741 8.83 -3.44 33.37
CA ALA A 741 8.90 -2.07 33.87
C ALA A 741 10.22 -1.76 34.58
N PHE A 742 10.66 -0.53 34.41
CA PHE A 742 11.79 0.06 35.10
C PHE A 742 11.52 1.55 35.39
N THR A 743 12.14 2.06 36.43
CA THR A 743 11.95 3.43 36.91
C THR A 743 13.19 4.26 36.64
N LEU A 744 12.99 5.38 35.95
CA LEU A 744 13.97 6.43 35.75
C LEU A 744 13.84 7.43 36.90
N VAL A 745 14.86 7.57 37.74
CA VAL A 745 14.87 8.48 38.88
C VAL A 745 15.87 9.60 38.61
N GLY A 746 15.38 10.75 38.18
CA GLY A 746 16.17 11.97 38.05
C GLY A 746 16.20 12.80 39.33
N GLN A 747 16.91 13.92 39.31
CA GLN A 747 17.05 14.80 40.49
C GLN A 747 15.73 15.47 40.91
N GLN A 748 14.87 15.81 39.94
CA GLN A 748 13.64 16.57 40.17
C GLN A 748 12.36 15.78 39.87
N GLN A 749 12.45 14.70 39.08
CA GLN A 749 11.30 13.91 38.66
C GLN A 749 11.66 12.43 38.52
N SER A 750 10.67 11.57 38.73
CA SER A 750 10.78 10.14 38.45
C SER A 750 9.72 9.72 37.42
N VAL A 751 10.10 8.81 36.53
CA VAL A 751 9.23 8.31 35.47
C VAL A 751 9.32 6.79 35.41
N VAL A 752 8.18 6.13 35.59
CA VAL A 752 8.07 4.68 35.41
C VAL A 752 7.72 4.39 33.95
N VAL A 753 8.49 3.49 33.33
CA VAL A 753 8.34 3.09 31.93
C VAL A 753 8.32 1.58 31.79
N ALA A 754 7.59 1.08 30.79
CA ALA A 754 7.56 -0.33 30.45
C ALA A 754 7.93 -0.53 28.98
N ALA A 755 8.86 -1.47 28.73
CA ALA A 755 9.28 -1.86 27.39
C ALA A 755 8.29 -2.83 26.73
N SER A 756 8.42 -3.05 25.42
CA SER A 756 7.56 -3.98 24.67
C SER A 756 7.94 -5.46 24.86
N SER A 757 9.16 -5.72 25.35
CA SER A 757 9.69 -7.05 25.66
C SER A 757 10.85 -6.95 26.66
N LEU A 758 11.24 -8.09 27.25
CA LEU A 758 12.43 -8.18 28.11
C LEU A 758 13.70 -7.68 27.39
N MET A 759 13.93 -8.10 26.15
CA MET A 759 15.09 -7.67 25.37
C MET A 759 15.11 -6.15 25.11
N GLU A 760 13.95 -5.53 24.87
CA GLU A 760 13.88 -4.07 24.74
C GLU A 760 14.17 -3.37 26.07
N ARG A 761 13.69 -3.91 27.20
CA ARG A 761 14.01 -3.39 28.54
C ARG A 761 15.52 -3.40 28.78
N GLU A 762 16.15 -4.54 28.55
CA GLU A 762 17.59 -4.73 28.78
C GLU A 762 18.43 -3.75 27.97
N LYS A 763 18.14 -3.58 26.67
CA LYS A 763 18.85 -2.59 25.83
C LYS A 763 18.70 -1.16 26.31
N TRP A 764 17.47 -0.76 26.69
CA TRP A 764 17.24 0.59 27.18
C TRP A 764 17.98 0.81 28.50
N MET A 765 17.95 -0.14 29.42
CA MET A 765 18.66 -0.02 30.70
C MET A 765 20.19 -0.02 30.50
N GLU A 766 20.74 -0.89 29.65
CA GLU A 766 22.19 -0.93 29.36
C GLU A 766 22.67 0.40 28.78
N ASP A 767 21.98 0.93 27.76
CA ASP A 767 22.39 2.18 27.11
C ASP A 767 22.22 3.39 28.04
N ILE A 768 21.13 3.44 28.83
CA ILE A 768 20.93 4.52 29.81
C ILE A 768 22.02 4.45 30.89
N GLN A 769 22.32 3.26 31.41
CA GLN A 769 23.35 3.09 32.44
C GLN A 769 24.73 3.50 31.92
N MET A 770 25.09 3.06 30.71
CA MET A 770 26.35 3.42 30.06
C MET A 770 26.46 4.93 29.85
N ALA A 771 25.37 5.58 29.43
CA ALA A 771 25.32 7.03 29.25
C ALA A 771 25.48 7.78 30.59
N ILE A 772 24.82 7.32 31.66
CA ILE A 772 24.96 7.88 33.01
C ILE A 772 26.41 7.77 33.48
N ASP A 773 27.03 6.60 33.35
CA ASP A 773 28.40 6.38 33.84
C ASP A 773 29.42 7.19 33.05
N THR A 774 29.23 7.33 31.74
CA THR A 774 30.06 8.20 30.88
C THR A 774 29.91 9.68 31.25
N SER A 775 28.70 10.12 31.63
CA SER A 775 28.47 11.50 32.06
C SER A 775 29.21 11.84 33.36
N LYS A 776 29.35 10.90 34.30
CA LYS A 776 30.09 11.11 35.56
C LYS A 776 31.58 11.33 35.33
N THR A 777 32.17 10.62 34.37
CA THR A 777 33.61 10.74 34.05
C THR A 777 33.97 12.04 33.32
N SER A 778 32.99 12.71 32.69
CA SER A 778 33.20 13.96 31.93
C SER A 778 33.20 15.22 32.83
N ASN A 779 32.85 15.09 34.11
CA ASN A 779 32.69 16.21 35.05
C ASN A 779 34.01 16.93 35.47
N GLY A 780 35.12 16.72 34.77
CA GLY A 780 36.37 17.46 35.01
C GLY A 780 36.39 18.89 34.43
N THR A 781 35.49 19.24 33.50
CA THR A 781 35.64 20.51 32.75
C THR A 781 34.35 21.20 32.31
N SER A 782 33.15 20.67 32.64
CA SER A 782 31.87 21.16 32.10
C SER A 782 30.90 21.80 33.12
N GLU A 783 31.31 22.04 34.37
CA GLU A 783 30.45 22.73 35.36
C GLU A 783 30.10 24.18 34.97
N LEU A 784 30.89 24.83 34.10
CA LEU A 784 30.73 26.25 33.78
C LEU A 784 29.71 26.58 32.67
N LEU A 785 29.18 25.58 31.94
CA LEU A 785 28.20 25.82 30.86
C LEU A 785 26.78 25.36 31.19
N ILE A 786 26.59 24.53 32.22
CA ILE A 786 25.29 23.95 32.56
C ILE A 786 24.40 24.97 33.32
N CYS A 787 24.99 25.96 33.99
CA CYS A 787 24.24 26.95 34.78
C CYS A 787 23.41 27.95 33.96
N ASN A 788 23.65 28.11 32.65
CA ASN A 788 22.90 29.05 31.81
C ASN A 788 21.60 28.47 31.21
N LEU A 789 21.29 27.20 31.45
CA LEU A 789 20.07 26.54 30.95
C LEU A 789 18.90 26.54 31.95
N ILE A 790 19.12 27.00 33.18
CA ILE A 790 18.11 26.96 34.26
C ILE A 790 17.25 28.24 34.31
N ASP A 791 17.65 29.32 33.65
CA ASP A 791 16.92 30.59 33.72
C ASP A 791 16.00 30.82 32.52
N ASN A 792 14.91 30.06 32.48
CA ASN A 792 13.67 30.50 31.83
C ASN A 792 12.48 29.86 32.55
N LYS A 793 12.04 30.54 33.62
CA LYS A 793 10.82 30.26 34.37
C LYS A 793 9.62 30.06 33.43
N CYS A 794 9.04 28.86 33.45
CA CYS A 794 7.60 28.72 33.31
C CYS A 794 6.96 29.13 34.66
N PRO A 795 5.88 29.91 34.71
CA PRO A 795 5.38 30.46 35.97
C PRO A 795 4.94 29.34 36.91
N GLU A 796 5.43 29.37 38.16
CA GLU A 796 4.89 28.58 39.26
C GLU A 796 3.46 29.03 39.54
N ASP A 797 2.53 28.09 39.62
CA ASP A 797 1.42 28.18 40.56
C ASP A 797 1.39 26.91 41.39
N SER A 798 1.44 27.12 42.70
CA SER A 798 1.41 26.13 43.75
C SER A 798 -0.04 25.76 44.03
N SER A 799 -0.50 24.62 43.54
CA SER A 799 -1.63 23.89 44.11
C SER A 799 -1.71 22.48 43.54
N LEU A 800 -2.15 21.54 44.38
CA LEU A 800 -2.43 20.15 44.05
C LEU A 800 -3.50 20.09 42.94
N GLU A 801 -3.11 20.04 41.68
CA GLU A 801 -4.03 20.06 40.55
C GLU A 801 -3.94 18.78 39.72
N ALA A 802 -5.13 18.23 39.45
CA ALA A 802 -5.37 17.01 38.73
C ALA A 802 -4.87 17.07 37.27
N GLU A 803 -4.47 15.92 36.73
CA GLU A 803 -4.19 15.74 35.30
C GLU A 803 -5.42 16.08 34.44
N SER A 804 -5.64 17.36 34.12
CA SER A 804 -6.67 17.81 33.18
C SER A 804 -6.19 17.53 31.75
N GLU A 805 -6.56 16.36 31.24
CA GLU A 805 -6.58 16.09 29.80
C GLU A 805 -7.77 16.83 29.19
N ASP A 806 -7.54 18.02 28.65
CA ASP A 806 -8.35 18.58 27.56
C ASP A 806 -7.66 19.84 27.02
N ASP A 807 -6.62 19.65 26.21
CA ASP A 807 -6.03 20.73 25.44
C ASP A 807 -5.73 20.29 24.01
N ILE A 808 -6.82 19.97 23.29
CA ILE A 808 -6.85 19.91 21.81
C ILE A 808 -7.87 20.93 21.27
N THR A 809 -8.31 21.90 22.10
CA THR A 809 -9.37 22.86 21.70
C THR A 809 -8.97 24.33 21.80
N ALA A 810 -7.74 24.66 22.21
CA ALA A 810 -7.26 26.04 22.34
C ALA A 810 -5.97 26.29 21.52
N LEU A 811 -6.09 26.34 20.19
CA LEU A 811 -5.12 27.00 19.30
C LEU A 811 -5.82 27.32 17.97
N HIS A 812 -6.79 28.23 18.06
CA HIS A 812 -7.42 28.89 16.91
C HIS A 812 -7.23 30.41 17.02
N THR A 813 -5.99 30.87 17.15
CA THR A 813 -5.62 32.29 16.94
C THR A 813 -4.11 32.46 16.82
N ALA A 814 -3.49 31.81 15.84
CA ALA A 814 -2.23 32.25 15.24
C ALA A 814 -2.20 31.70 13.82
N LEU A 815 -2.22 32.59 12.84
CA LEU A 815 -2.29 32.27 11.42
C LEU A 815 -0.90 31.82 10.93
N GLU A 816 -0.44 30.63 11.31
CA GLU A 816 0.69 29.97 10.66
C GLU A 816 0.16 28.93 9.67
N LYS A 817 0.57 29.09 8.40
CA LYS A 817 0.23 28.17 7.30
C LYS A 817 0.64 26.74 7.67
N PRO A 818 -0.21 25.71 7.50
CA PRO A 818 0.22 24.33 7.66
C PRO A 818 1.22 23.98 6.55
N GLY A 819 2.47 23.72 6.94
CA GLY A 819 3.52 23.27 6.02
C GLY A 819 3.23 21.87 5.44
N PRO A 820 3.83 21.53 4.28
CA PRO A 820 3.63 20.23 3.63
C PRO A 820 4.07 19.06 4.53
N HIS A 821 3.39 17.92 4.39
CA HIS A 821 3.61 16.69 5.17
C HIS A 821 5.02 16.13 4.89
N ARG A 822 5.80 15.86 5.95
CA ARG A 822 7.16 15.32 5.87
C ARG A 822 7.16 13.79 5.68
N GLY A 823 8.20 13.26 5.04
CA GLY A 823 8.39 11.82 4.84
C GLY A 823 8.57 11.06 6.16
N ASN A 824 8.22 9.77 6.18
CA ASN A 824 8.34 8.94 7.38
C ASN A 824 9.79 8.51 7.63
N THR A 825 10.38 8.96 8.74
CA THR A 825 11.71 8.55 9.23
C THR A 825 11.66 7.29 10.10
N MET A 826 12.82 6.84 10.57
CA MET A 826 12.91 5.70 11.51
C MET A 826 12.22 5.97 12.85
N VAL A 827 12.06 7.24 13.26
CA VAL A 827 11.27 7.63 14.44
C VAL A 827 9.83 7.14 14.30
N HIS A 828 9.25 7.32 13.11
CA HIS A 828 7.88 6.93 12.78
C HIS A 828 7.72 5.41 12.74
N VAL A 829 8.72 4.71 12.19
CA VAL A 829 8.73 3.23 12.16
C VAL A 829 8.78 2.68 13.60
N CYS A 830 9.64 3.24 14.45
CA CYS A 830 9.75 2.85 15.86
C CYS A 830 8.46 3.09 16.62
N TRP A 831 7.83 4.25 16.42
CA TRP A 831 6.52 4.57 16.99
C TRP A 831 5.44 3.55 16.59
N HIS A 832 5.34 3.22 15.31
CA HIS A 832 4.30 2.29 14.83
C HIS A 832 4.58 0.81 15.15
N ARG A 833 5.83 0.46 15.49
CA ARG A 833 6.24 -0.93 15.74
C ARG A 833 6.62 -1.22 17.20
N ASN A 834 6.57 -0.23 18.09
CA ASN A 834 6.93 -0.36 19.50
C ASN A 834 8.34 -0.95 19.70
N THR A 835 9.31 -0.41 18.98
CA THR A 835 10.72 -0.83 18.98
C THR A 835 11.64 0.37 19.16
N SER A 836 12.92 0.11 19.36
CA SER A 836 13.98 1.12 19.41
C SER A 836 15.10 0.84 18.38
N VAL A 837 15.89 1.88 18.10
CA VAL A 837 17.10 1.85 17.26
C VAL A 837 18.16 2.74 17.90
N SER A 838 19.36 2.21 18.07
CA SER A 838 20.53 2.91 18.58
C SER A 838 21.42 3.47 17.47
N MET A 839 22.35 4.37 17.83
CA MET A 839 23.39 4.83 16.91
C MET A 839 24.23 3.67 16.38
N VAL A 840 24.51 2.67 17.24
CA VAL A 840 25.21 1.44 16.85
C VAL A 840 24.43 0.68 15.76
N ASP A 841 23.11 0.56 15.92
CA ASP A 841 22.26 -0.07 14.91
C ASP A 841 22.32 0.70 13.57
N PHE A 842 22.34 2.05 13.60
CA PHE A 842 22.49 2.87 12.39
C PHE A 842 23.83 2.60 11.69
N SER A 843 24.95 2.56 12.43
CA SER A 843 26.27 2.25 11.87
C SER A 843 26.29 0.85 11.23
N VAL A 844 25.73 -0.17 11.90
CA VAL A 844 25.63 -1.53 11.36
C VAL A 844 24.78 -1.58 10.08
N ALA A 845 23.69 -0.81 10.01
CA ALA A 845 22.85 -0.73 8.82
C ALA A 845 23.53 -0.01 7.64
N VAL A 846 24.39 0.98 7.93
CA VAL A 846 25.22 1.66 6.92
C VAL A 846 26.28 0.72 6.36
N GLU A 847 26.96 -0.03 7.23
CA GLU A 847 27.95 -1.04 6.83
C GLU A 847 27.34 -2.15 5.98
N ASN A 848 26.09 -2.52 6.23
CA ASN A 848 25.40 -3.61 5.54
C ASN A 848 24.56 -3.15 4.34
N GLN A 849 24.89 -2.03 3.72
CA GLN A 849 24.24 -1.60 2.47
C GLN A 849 24.46 -2.62 1.36
N LEU A 850 23.39 -2.95 0.63
CA LEU A 850 23.45 -3.93 -0.45
C LEU A 850 22.49 -3.58 -1.57
N SER A 851 22.91 -3.80 -2.81
CA SER A 851 22.06 -3.62 -3.99
C SER A 851 22.19 -4.80 -4.93
N GLY A 852 21.11 -5.14 -5.63
CA GLY A 852 21.14 -6.23 -6.60
C GLY A 852 19.77 -6.60 -7.15
N ASN A 853 19.76 -7.50 -8.13
CA ASN A 853 18.53 -8.04 -8.68
C ASN A 853 17.96 -9.13 -7.77
N LEU A 854 16.67 -9.03 -7.46
CA LEU A 854 15.91 -10.06 -6.78
C LEU A 854 14.59 -10.30 -7.51
N LEU A 855 14.12 -11.54 -7.48
CA LEU A 855 12.75 -11.86 -7.86
C LEU A 855 11.88 -11.79 -6.60
N ARG A 856 10.77 -11.05 -6.65
CA ARG A 856 9.81 -10.91 -5.55
C ARG A 856 8.50 -11.60 -5.86
N LYS A 857 7.91 -12.29 -4.88
CA LYS A 857 6.56 -12.87 -4.93
C LYS A 857 5.82 -12.57 -3.63
N PHE A 858 4.54 -12.19 -3.73
CA PHE A 858 3.65 -12.09 -2.59
C PHE A 858 3.01 -13.44 -2.28
N LYS A 859 2.61 -13.67 -1.03
CA LYS A 859 1.98 -14.94 -0.61
C LYS A 859 0.83 -15.41 -1.50
N ASN A 860 0.00 -14.47 -1.98
CA ASN A 860 -1.18 -14.77 -2.79
C ASN A 860 -1.01 -14.38 -4.27
N SER A 861 0.21 -14.09 -4.74
CA SER A 861 0.43 -13.74 -6.15
C SER A 861 0.96 -14.94 -6.93
N ASN A 862 0.46 -15.13 -8.14
CA ASN A 862 0.86 -16.27 -8.97
C ASN A 862 2.25 -16.09 -9.62
N GLY A 863 2.71 -14.85 -9.86
CA GLY A 863 3.98 -14.56 -10.54
C GLY A 863 5.13 -14.09 -9.64
N TRP A 864 6.36 -14.30 -10.13
CA TRP A 864 7.58 -13.66 -9.64
C TRP A 864 7.86 -12.38 -10.43
N GLN A 865 8.28 -11.32 -9.75
CA GLN A 865 8.61 -10.03 -10.35
C GLN A 865 10.10 -9.74 -10.17
N LYS A 866 10.86 -9.63 -11.28
CA LYS A 866 12.27 -9.19 -11.24
C LYS A 866 12.31 -7.70 -10.93
N LEU A 867 13.07 -7.34 -9.90
CA LEU A 867 13.22 -5.98 -9.43
C LEU A 867 14.69 -5.73 -9.12
N TRP A 868 15.14 -4.50 -9.36
CA TRP A 868 16.35 -4.01 -8.74
C TRP A 868 16.02 -3.56 -7.32
N VAL A 869 16.74 -4.10 -6.33
CA VAL A 869 16.48 -3.86 -4.92
C VAL A 869 17.69 -3.21 -4.30
N VAL A 870 17.47 -2.12 -3.58
CA VAL A 870 18.47 -1.42 -2.78
C VAL A 870 18.10 -1.54 -1.32
N PHE A 871 19.02 -2.01 -0.50
CA PHE A 871 18.89 -2.08 0.95
C PHE A 871 19.77 -1.02 1.59
N THR A 872 19.14 -0.05 2.26
CA THR A 872 19.82 1.00 3.03
C THR A 872 18.86 1.56 4.08
N ASN A 873 19.39 2.09 5.18
CA ASN A 873 18.62 2.71 6.26
C ASN A 873 17.42 1.83 6.73
N PHE A 874 17.72 0.57 7.05
CA PHE A 874 16.75 -0.44 7.50
C PHE A 874 15.59 -0.72 6.53
N SER A 875 15.71 -0.35 5.25
CA SER A 875 14.60 -0.37 4.30
C SER A 875 15.03 -0.98 2.96
N LEU A 876 14.13 -1.75 2.34
CA LEU A 876 14.26 -2.16 0.94
C LEU A 876 13.58 -1.12 0.05
N PHE A 877 14.27 -0.64 -0.96
CA PHE A 877 13.76 0.21 -2.03
C PHE A 877 13.71 -0.60 -3.33
N PHE A 878 12.56 -0.59 -3.99
CA PHE A 878 12.30 -1.38 -5.19
C PHE A 878 12.29 -0.51 -6.43
N TYR A 879 13.10 -0.85 -7.43
CA TYR A 879 13.18 -0.20 -8.73
C TYR A 879 12.81 -1.21 -9.83
N LYS A 880 12.36 -0.72 -10.98
CA LYS A 880 12.08 -1.58 -12.14
C LYS A 880 13.38 -2.05 -12.77
N SER A 881 14.37 -1.16 -12.84
CA SER A 881 15.71 -1.38 -13.37
C SER A 881 16.76 -0.64 -12.54
N HIS A 882 18.02 -1.06 -12.65
CA HIS A 882 19.15 -0.35 -12.02
C HIS A 882 19.43 1.03 -12.63
N GLN A 883 18.80 1.36 -13.78
CA GLN A 883 18.94 2.64 -14.47
C GLN A 883 17.89 3.67 -14.02
N ASP A 884 16.86 3.25 -13.27
CA ASP A 884 15.80 4.14 -12.82
C ASP A 884 16.32 5.13 -11.76
N ASP A 885 15.86 6.38 -11.83
CA ASP A 885 16.32 7.45 -10.93
C ASP A 885 15.61 7.47 -9.57
N TYR A 886 14.46 6.79 -9.44
CA TYR A 886 13.68 6.77 -8.20
C TYR A 886 12.96 5.45 -7.95
N PRO A 887 12.73 5.07 -6.68
CA PRO A 887 12.10 3.81 -6.33
C PRO A 887 10.58 3.82 -6.62
N LEU A 888 10.06 2.66 -7.00
CA LEU A 888 8.64 2.37 -7.15
C LEU A 888 7.92 2.29 -5.79
N ALA A 889 8.61 1.74 -4.80
CA ALA A 889 8.10 1.52 -3.44
C ALA A 889 9.24 1.29 -2.47
N SER A 890 8.96 1.43 -1.17
CA SER A 890 9.87 1.09 -0.08
C SER A 890 9.21 0.16 0.94
N LEU A 891 10.03 -0.62 1.66
CA LEU A 891 9.62 -1.54 2.71
C LEU A 891 10.57 -1.43 3.91
N PRO A 892 10.17 -0.72 4.99
CA PRO A 892 10.94 -0.67 6.23
C PRO A 892 10.94 -2.03 6.92
N LEU A 893 12.12 -2.51 7.33
CA LEU A 893 12.34 -3.88 7.79
C LEU A 893 12.33 -4.08 9.31
N LEU A 894 12.39 -3.02 10.14
CA LEU A 894 12.39 -3.20 11.61
C LEU A 894 11.29 -4.14 12.15
N GLY A 895 11.65 -5.24 12.77
CA GLY A 895 10.70 -6.22 13.30
C GLY A 895 10.17 -7.24 12.27
N TYR A 896 10.55 -7.16 11.00
CA TYR A 896 10.40 -8.30 10.09
C TYR A 896 11.28 -9.46 10.55
N SER A 897 10.86 -10.68 10.24
CA SER A 897 11.65 -11.89 10.42
C SER A 897 12.14 -12.39 9.06
N VAL A 898 13.41 -12.75 8.97
CA VAL A 898 14.04 -13.34 7.77
C VAL A 898 14.17 -14.83 7.98
N THR A 899 13.47 -15.62 7.19
CA THR A 899 13.43 -17.08 7.30
C THR A 899 13.51 -17.73 5.92
N VAL A 900 13.73 -19.04 5.86
CA VAL A 900 13.57 -19.82 4.63
C VAL A 900 12.12 -20.32 4.56
N PRO A 901 11.47 -20.35 3.37
CA PRO A 901 10.12 -20.90 3.23
C PRO A 901 10.03 -22.34 3.73
N LYS A 902 8.90 -22.71 4.33
CA LYS A 902 8.64 -24.11 4.71
C LYS A 902 8.12 -24.91 3.52
N ASP A 903 8.32 -26.22 3.50
CA ASP A 903 7.83 -27.12 2.43
C ASP A 903 6.31 -26.98 2.20
N SER A 904 5.54 -26.77 3.28
CA SER A 904 4.10 -26.54 3.25
C SER A 904 3.66 -25.29 2.48
N GLU A 905 4.58 -24.37 2.16
CA GLU A 905 4.29 -23.11 1.46
C GLU A 905 4.39 -23.25 -0.07
N ASN A 906 4.69 -24.45 -0.60
CA ASN A 906 4.75 -24.79 -2.02
C ASN A 906 5.63 -23.83 -2.85
N ILE A 907 6.78 -23.42 -2.30
CA ILE A 907 7.78 -22.60 -3.00
C ILE A 907 8.93 -23.48 -3.47
N HIS A 908 8.81 -24.04 -4.67
CA HIS A 908 9.81 -24.95 -5.26
C HIS A 908 10.83 -24.22 -6.16
N LYS A 909 11.45 -23.15 -5.65
CA LYS A 909 12.60 -22.50 -6.31
C LYS A 909 13.78 -22.45 -5.34
N ASP A 910 15.00 -22.66 -5.86
CA ASP A 910 16.23 -22.52 -5.07
C ASP A 910 16.46 -21.07 -4.65
N TYR A 911 17.22 -20.90 -3.55
CA TYR A 911 17.74 -19.60 -3.09
C TYR A 911 16.65 -18.59 -2.73
N VAL A 912 15.57 -19.06 -2.10
CA VAL A 912 14.43 -18.22 -1.68
C VAL A 912 14.50 -17.95 -0.19
N PHE A 913 14.42 -16.66 0.18
CA PHE A 913 14.18 -16.23 1.55
C PHE A 913 12.81 -15.56 1.68
N LYS A 914 12.28 -15.58 2.90
CA LYS A 914 10.97 -15.10 3.29
C LYS A 914 11.13 -13.97 4.30
N LEU A 915 10.51 -12.83 4.01
CA LEU A 915 10.31 -11.74 4.96
C LEU A 915 8.89 -11.81 5.49
N HIS A 916 8.74 -11.92 6.81
CA HIS A 916 7.45 -12.02 7.47
C HIS A 916 7.33 -11.03 8.62
N PHE A 917 6.24 -10.25 8.63
CA PHE A 917 5.87 -9.37 9.73
C PHE A 917 4.35 -9.33 9.87
N LYS A 918 3.81 -9.86 10.97
CA LYS A 918 2.36 -9.96 11.21
C LYS A 918 1.68 -10.66 10.02
N SER A 919 0.78 -9.99 9.31
CA SER A 919 0.11 -10.54 8.12
C SER A 919 0.89 -10.37 6.82
N HIS A 920 1.97 -9.58 6.82
CA HIS A 920 2.73 -9.27 5.62
C HIS A 920 3.79 -10.36 5.39
N VAL A 921 3.72 -11.02 4.22
CA VAL A 921 4.65 -12.06 3.81
C VAL A 921 5.12 -11.78 2.40
N TYR A 922 6.44 -11.71 2.24
CA TYR A 922 7.13 -11.53 0.96
C TYR A 922 8.15 -12.65 0.77
N TYR A 923 8.22 -13.17 -0.44
CA TYR A 923 9.24 -14.12 -0.86
C TYR A 923 10.19 -13.42 -1.83
N PHE A 924 11.48 -13.62 -1.63
CA PHE A 924 12.55 -13.10 -2.47
C PHE A 924 13.46 -14.22 -2.90
N ARG A 925 13.77 -14.28 -4.19
CA ARG A 925 14.71 -15.24 -4.77
C ARG A 925 15.92 -14.50 -5.31
N SER A 926 17.11 -14.97 -4.94
CA SER A 926 18.36 -14.50 -5.51
C SER A 926 18.81 -15.40 -6.68
N GLU A 927 19.88 -14.99 -7.35
CA GLU A 927 20.44 -15.68 -8.52
C GLU A 927 21.41 -16.82 -8.16
N SER A 928 21.99 -16.80 -6.96
CA SER A 928 23.00 -17.75 -6.51
C SER A 928 22.95 -17.98 -5.00
N GLU A 929 23.61 -19.05 -4.55
CA GLU A 929 23.77 -19.38 -3.13
C GLU A 929 24.50 -18.26 -2.36
N TYR A 930 25.64 -17.79 -2.86
CA TYR A 930 26.37 -16.68 -2.24
C TYR A 930 25.48 -15.43 -2.09
N THR A 931 24.76 -15.05 -3.14
CA THR A 931 23.89 -13.86 -3.08
C THR A 931 22.72 -14.08 -2.12
N PHE A 932 22.18 -15.29 -2.03
CA PHE A 932 21.14 -15.64 -1.06
C PHE A 932 21.64 -15.49 0.38
N GLU A 933 22.78 -16.07 0.71
CA GLU A 933 23.40 -15.95 2.02
C GLU A 933 23.68 -14.49 2.37
N ARG A 934 24.27 -13.74 1.42
CA ARG A 934 24.60 -12.33 1.61
C ARG A 934 23.37 -11.46 1.83
N TRP A 935 22.30 -11.65 1.06
CA TRP A 935 21.03 -10.92 1.27
C TRP A 935 20.40 -11.24 2.63
N MET A 936 20.43 -12.50 3.07
CA MET A 936 19.93 -12.86 4.39
C MET A 936 20.80 -12.29 5.51
N GLU A 937 22.13 -12.30 5.37
CA GLU A 937 23.08 -11.74 6.32
C GLU A 937 22.79 -10.25 6.58
N VAL A 938 22.74 -9.43 5.52
CA VAL A 938 22.54 -7.98 5.65
C VAL A 938 21.13 -7.62 6.14
N ILE A 939 20.10 -8.39 5.77
CA ILE A 939 18.75 -8.11 6.27
C ILE A 939 18.62 -8.55 7.73
N ARG A 940 19.25 -9.67 8.12
CA ARG A 940 19.23 -10.13 9.52
C ARG A 940 19.84 -9.12 10.47
N SER A 941 20.96 -8.49 10.09
CA SER A 941 21.60 -7.46 10.94
C SER A 941 20.72 -6.23 11.18
N ALA A 942 19.72 -5.98 10.34
CA ALA A 942 18.76 -4.88 10.49
C ALA A 942 17.37 -5.28 11.02
N THR A 943 17.12 -6.57 11.18
CA THR A 943 15.80 -7.12 11.59
C THR A 943 15.84 -7.78 12.95
N VAL A 944 16.95 -8.44 13.28
CA VAL A 944 17.24 -9.01 14.59
C VAL A 944 18.20 -8.07 15.28
N PRO A 945 17.79 -7.42 16.38
CA PRO A 945 18.71 -6.62 17.16
C PRO A 945 19.84 -7.51 17.69
N THR A 946 21.07 -7.04 17.64
CA THR A 946 22.27 -7.68 18.18
C THR A 946 22.21 -7.82 19.70
N GLY A 947 21.38 -8.75 20.19
CA GLY A 947 21.44 -9.26 21.56
C GLY A 947 22.26 -10.55 21.55
N GLY A 948 23.57 -10.45 21.82
CA GLY A 948 24.44 -11.61 22.03
C GLY A 948 25.62 -11.72 21.06
N ALA A 949 26.60 -10.82 21.19
CA ALA A 949 28.02 -11.08 20.89
C ALA A 949 28.86 -9.83 21.24
N ARG A 950 28.89 -9.46 22.53
CA ARG A 950 29.99 -8.64 23.08
C ARG A 950 30.89 -9.57 23.89
N VAL A 951 31.74 -10.31 23.17
CA VAL A 951 32.99 -10.84 23.74
C VAL A 951 34.10 -10.30 22.84
N PRO A 952 35.01 -9.46 23.34
CA PRO A 952 36.19 -9.09 22.57
C PRO A 952 37.00 -10.37 22.38
N ASN A 953 37.43 -10.57 21.14
CA ASN A 953 38.18 -11.72 20.66
C ASN A 953 39.47 -11.95 21.50
N SER A 954 39.36 -12.64 22.64
CA SER A 954 40.50 -13.23 23.31
C SER A 954 40.74 -14.59 22.70
N LYS A 955 41.89 -14.74 22.06
CA LYS A 955 42.46 -16.00 21.57
C LYS A 955 42.20 -17.12 22.58
N GLU A 956 41.35 -18.07 22.22
CA GLU A 956 41.42 -19.41 22.80
C GLU A 956 41.81 -20.39 21.70
N SER A 957 42.94 -21.03 21.99
CA SER A 957 43.55 -22.09 21.22
C SER A 957 42.78 -23.38 21.51
N HIS A 958 42.29 -24.06 20.48
CA HIS A 958 41.84 -25.44 20.63
C HIS A 958 43.04 -26.38 20.42
N PRO A 959 43.27 -27.34 21.34
CA PRO A 959 44.32 -28.32 21.21
C PRO A 959 43.90 -29.43 20.24
N LEU A 960 44.83 -29.76 19.34
CA LEU A 960 44.97 -30.95 18.49
C LEU A 960 43.78 -31.38 17.61
#